data_AF-A0A7C4AEX7-F1
#
_entry.id   AF-A0A7C4AEX7-F1
#
_cell.length_a   1.000
_cell.length_b   1.000
_cell.length_c   1.000
_cell.angle_alpha   90.00
_cell.angle_beta   90.00
_cell.angle_gamma   90.00
#
_symmetry.space_group_name_H-M   'P 1'
#
loop_
_entity.id
_entity.type
_entity.pdbx_description
1 polymer ?
#
loop_
_entity_poly.entity_id
_entity_poly.type
_entity_poly.pdbx_seq_one_letter_code
_entity_poly.pdbx_strand_id
1 'polypeptide(L)'
;MKRLPLLLLGCSFAMPAAVAAEASSREAQRGGQAGRATAPETWPIGPAGQGARYRCAAADGLKPSTVKVFSLVFGPVEQRESKSVQWVLLHATKANAEEFRVWLLSAGYPGQTLKEARAQVVRFILQEGSAAPAECRARFTGAAVLPTLGGWQHLLPRPAPRNAAGPTSAVFPEEARYLGHLYRREALEGSAAFTAPASPRIIELLPDVWVGPASNTRQKDETRRYDGSDYEYVRLTRNDYREMAAAGINCVRVDAEQLAWVQDLDVYYWGVGGRAVPYPECLYRSRYLGPALFLDEPAVVTRDHVIRPRLAKEPEFRKALTPQIVFETFQEHFRQASQEGAPQQLLRGLASRPDVELGQMAFAQENVYTWETMVATAAYQLGQDPFVPAAMVFEPPGRVGVRRTVPELNMTYGCQLAVDDPKHLSGLIYGFLRGGARLTDKSWGTSIYGQVDRADAFWLLTQAYDLGATHFFFWDNARLACVPYGECLALARHLRAHLESHPKRDLEQLKRAAEVAILLPPGYNLGHVHLGKGSLWGLGELNLERRNRSGIPYRTVMSHFFTEIERCARLGITYDLAWDLPGLAFSGYREVIHVREDGKVEVHEDSKRTLLSQARTPPRPSGAPPQLAVALSARRGRAPLQVRARATVVQTDAPVFYTFGADTEGVYHNAVVAWELYGPAEEDYRVLTPPRFKPRVRPDGNRYEVVTDFRLDRPGRYRLRAATVDLAGRTAVTWTAIDVTE
;
A
#
# COMPACT_ATOMS: atom_id res chain seq x y z
N MET A 1 -29.48 21.29 -40.99
CA MET A 1 -30.76 21.90 -41.43
C MET A 1 -31.90 20.95 -41.07
N LYS A 2 -33.02 21.47 -40.52
CA LYS A 2 -34.44 20.98 -40.58
C LYS A 2 -34.76 19.47 -40.35
N ARG A 3 -35.83 19.05 -39.64
CA ARG A 3 -36.84 19.73 -38.79
C ARG A 3 -37.63 18.67 -37.96
N LEU A 4 -38.35 19.15 -36.93
CA LEU A 4 -39.39 18.49 -36.11
C LEU A 4 -40.63 18.02 -36.93
N PRO A 5 -41.59 17.20 -36.41
CA PRO A 5 -42.46 17.43 -35.22
C PRO A 5 -42.56 16.22 -34.24
N LEU A 6 -43.08 16.22 -33.00
CA LEU A 6 -43.99 17.04 -32.16
C LEU A 6 -45.47 16.62 -32.07
N LEU A 7 -45.85 15.93 -30.97
CA LEU A 7 -47.17 15.72 -30.34
C LEU A 7 -46.95 14.80 -29.11
N LEU A 8 -47.30 15.03 -27.82
CA LEU A 8 -47.97 16.11 -27.05
C LEU A 8 -49.42 15.83 -26.55
N LEU A 9 -49.52 15.08 -25.44
CA LEU A 9 -50.64 14.99 -24.46
C LEU A 9 -50.01 14.63 -23.08
N GLY A 10 -50.41 15.13 -21.91
CA GLY A 10 -51.43 16.14 -21.60
C GLY A 10 -52.34 15.72 -20.44
N CYS A 11 -51.99 16.05 -19.19
CA CYS A 11 -52.92 16.15 -18.06
C CYS A 11 -52.30 16.96 -16.91
N SER A 12 -53.01 18.00 -16.46
CA SER A 12 -52.62 18.89 -15.37
C SER A 12 -53.58 18.70 -14.20
N PHE A 13 -53.12 18.92 -12.97
CA PHE A 13 -54.00 19.33 -11.87
C PHE A 13 -53.41 20.56 -11.17
N ALA A 14 -54.26 21.56 -10.96
CA ALA A 14 -53.88 22.87 -10.46
C ALA A 14 -54.12 23.00 -8.95
N MET A 15 -53.36 23.90 -8.32
CA MET A 15 -53.72 24.48 -7.03
C MET A 15 -54.99 25.33 -7.12
N PRO A 16 -55.56 25.71 -5.97
CA PRO A 16 -55.87 27.11 -5.75
C PRO A 16 -55.20 27.67 -4.49
N ALA A 17 -54.83 28.95 -4.55
CA ALA A 17 -54.42 29.75 -3.41
C ALA A 17 -55.22 31.06 -3.38
N ALA A 18 -55.89 31.35 -2.26
CA ALA A 18 -56.48 32.64 -1.88
C ALA A 18 -57.13 32.49 -0.48
N VAL A 19 -57.32 33.52 0.35
CA VAL A 19 -56.73 34.86 0.54
C VAL A 19 -56.97 35.19 2.03
N ALA A 20 -56.14 36.03 2.66
CA ALA A 20 -56.30 36.40 4.08
C ALA A 20 -57.41 37.44 4.32
N ALA A 21 -58.02 37.44 5.51
CA ALA A 21 -58.41 38.67 6.23
C ALA A 21 -58.84 38.42 7.70
N GLU A 22 -58.46 39.40 8.53
CA GLU A 22 -59.13 39.89 9.75
C GLU A 22 -59.15 39.08 11.07
N ALA A 23 -59.24 39.87 12.15
CA ALA A 23 -58.94 39.51 13.52
C ALA A 23 -60.04 40.04 14.46
N SER A 24 -60.19 39.45 15.65
CA SER A 24 -60.37 40.13 16.94
C SER A 24 -61.00 39.22 18.00
N SER A 25 -60.58 39.43 19.26
CA SER A 25 -61.27 39.05 20.49
C SER A 25 -61.51 37.56 20.79
N ARG A 26 -60.76 37.03 21.76
CA ARG A 26 -61.26 36.94 23.15
C ARG A 26 -60.14 36.52 24.11
N GLU A 27 -59.91 37.36 25.13
CA GLU A 27 -59.18 36.96 26.33
C GLU A 27 -60.00 35.99 27.20
N ALA A 28 -59.36 35.54 28.29
CA ALA A 28 -59.93 34.81 29.41
C ALA A 28 -60.18 33.30 29.21
N GLN A 29 -59.09 32.52 29.36
CA GLN A 29 -59.08 31.47 30.39
C GLN A 29 -57.65 31.21 30.90
N ARG A 30 -57.32 31.77 32.07
CA ARG A 30 -56.21 31.30 32.90
C ARG A 30 -56.69 30.05 33.65
N GLY A 31 -56.01 28.92 33.44
CA GLY A 31 -56.19 27.68 34.19
C GLY A 31 -54.94 26.84 34.01
N GLY A 32 -54.22 26.56 35.10
CA GLY A 32 -52.85 26.06 35.02
C GLY A 32 -52.75 24.60 34.57
N GLN A 33 -51.68 24.28 33.84
CA GLN A 33 -51.11 22.94 33.83
C GLN A 33 -49.61 23.01 34.08
N ALA A 34 -49.17 22.20 35.04
CA ALA A 34 -47.80 22.16 35.51
C ALA A 34 -46.87 21.45 34.52
N GLY A 35 -45.59 21.82 34.57
CA GLY A 35 -44.45 20.96 34.20
C GLY A 35 -44.60 20.12 32.93
N ARG A 36 -44.27 20.70 31.76
CA ARG A 36 -43.62 19.90 30.72
C ARG A 36 -42.30 19.40 31.30
N ALA A 37 -42.27 18.14 31.75
CA ALA A 37 -41.03 17.45 32.01
C ALA A 37 -40.23 17.43 30.71
N THR A 38 -39.14 18.19 30.66
CA THR A 38 -38.10 18.02 29.65
C THR A 38 -37.65 16.57 29.73
N ALA A 39 -37.58 15.88 28.58
CA ALA A 39 -36.97 14.56 28.52
C ALA A 39 -35.58 14.64 29.17
N PRO A 40 -35.17 13.65 29.99
CA PRO A 40 -33.89 13.71 30.69
C PRO A 40 -32.77 13.92 29.67
N GLU A 41 -31.91 14.91 29.89
CA GLU A 41 -30.75 15.14 29.02
C GLU A 41 -29.88 13.87 29.02
N THR A 42 -29.92 13.14 27.91
CA THR A 42 -29.14 11.93 27.73
C THR A 42 -27.71 12.32 27.38
N TRP A 43 -26.86 12.39 28.40
CA TRP A 43 -25.44 12.64 28.26
C TRP A 43 -24.73 11.40 27.65
N PRO A 44 -24.11 11.49 26.46
CA PRO A 44 -23.37 10.38 25.85
C PRO A 44 -22.14 9.93 26.65
N ILE A 45 -21.62 10.78 27.55
CA ILE A 45 -20.39 10.52 28.33
C ILE A 45 -20.63 10.78 29.83
N GLY A 46 -21.12 11.97 30.17
CA GLY A 46 -21.41 12.38 31.54
C GLY A 46 -22.00 13.79 31.60
N PRO A 47 -22.56 14.25 32.73
CA PRO A 47 -23.20 15.56 32.85
C PRO A 47 -22.35 16.72 32.29
N ALA A 48 -22.93 17.59 31.47
CA ALA A 48 -22.23 18.78 30.99
C ALA A 48 -21.86 19.73 32.13
N GLY A 49 -20.73 20.40 32.00
CA GLY A 49 -20.13 21.19 33.08
C GLY A 49 -19.45 20.35 34.16
N GLN A 50 -19.54 19.01 34.12
CA GLN A 50 -18.77 18.18 35.03
C GLN A 50 -17.31 18.08 34.56
N GLY A 51 -16.38 18.27 35.49
CA GLY A 51 -14.95 18.15 35.25
C GLY A 51 -14.20 17.52 36.42
N ALA A 52 -12.97 17.12 36.16
CA ALA A 52 -12.03 16.70 37.19
C ALA A 52 -10.60 17.11 36.86
N ARG A 53 -9.88 17.51 37.91
CA ARG A 53 -8.47 17.90 37.85
C ARG A 53 -7.60 16.79 38.42
N TYR A 54 -6.50 16.51 37.77
CA TYR A 54 -5.58 15.41 38.08
C TYR A 54 -4.13 15.91 38.16
N ARG A 55 -3.36 15.43 39.14
CA ARG A 55 -1.91 15.64 39.26
C ARG A 55 -1.16 14.32 39.10
N CYS A 56 0.00 14.37 38.45
CA CYS A 56 0.89 13.22 38.35
C CYS A 56 1.27 12.72 39.76
N ALA A 57 1.23 11.39 39.97
CA ALA A 57 1.45 10.78 41.28
C ALA A 57 2.92 10.65 41.68
N ALA A 58 3.86 10.89 40.74
CA ALA A 58 5.29 10.95 41.04
C ALA A 58 5.60 12.24 41.83
N ALA A 59 6.21 12.08 43.01
CA ALA A 59 6.20 13.12 44.03
C ALA A 59 7.12 14.32 43.73
N ASP A 60 8.28 14.10 43.11
CA ASP A 60 9.28 15.12 42.80
C ASP A 60 10.08 14.77 41.54
N GLY A 61 10.78 15.76 40.95
CA GLY A 61 11.76 15.52 39.89
C GLY A 61 11.22 15.21 38.49
N LEU A 62 9.93 15.50 38.22
CA LEU A 62 9.33 15.33 36.90
C LEU A 62 10.17 15.97 35.79
N LYS A 63 10.45 15.21 34.73
CA LYS A 63 11.14 15.77 33.55
C LYS A 63 10.31 16.88 32.88
N PRO A 64 10.95 17.91 32.30
CA PRO A 64 10.28 19.10 31.74
C PRO A 64 9.03 18.86 30.87
N SER A 65 9.06 17.85 30.00
CA SER A 65 7.94 17.56 29.08
C SER A 65 6.87 16.63 29.65
N THR A 66 7.05 16.08 30.85
CA THR A 66 6.03 15.25 31.51
C THR A 66 4.83 16.12 31.89
N VAL A 67 3.61 15.67 31.60
CA VAL A 67 2.38 16.35 32.05
C VAL A 67 2.31 16.31 33.57
N LYS A 68 2.33 17.48 34.21
CA LYS A 68 2.32 17.63 35.67
C LYS A 68 0.89 17.60 36.20
N VAL A 69 -0.02 18.29 35.49
CA VAL A 69 -1.44 18.40 35.80
C VAL A 69 -2.23 18.30 34.50
N PHE A 70 -3.41 17.67 34.54
CA PHE A 70 -4.41 17.84 33.49
C PHE A 70 -5.81 18.02 34.10
N SER A 71 -6.70 18.64 33.33
CA SER A 71 -8.13 18.70 33.58
C SER A 71 -8.89 18.03 32.44
N LEU A 72 -9.89 17.22 32.78
CA LEU A 72 -10.82 16.61 31.85
C LEU A 72 -12.22 17.16 32.14
N VAL A 73 -12.88 17.75 31.13
CA VAL A 73 -14.17 18.44 31.28
C VAL A 73 -15.14 17.98 30.20
N PHE A 74 -16.39 17.68 30.58
CA PHE A 74 -17.47 17.41 29.63
C PHE A 74 -18.24 18.69 29.34
N GLY A 75 -18.23 19.08 28.07
CA GLY A 75 -18.96 20.23 27.56
C GLY A 75 -20.41 19.90 27.20
N PRO A 76 -21.10 20.83 26.50
CA PRO A 76 -22.48 20.64 26.08
C PRO A 76 -22.62 19.50 25.06
N VAL A 77 -23.86 19.02 24.93
CA VAL A 77 -24.26 18.04 23.92
C VAL A 77 -24.76 18.78 22.68
N GLU A 78 -24.26 18.39 21.50
CA GLU A 78 -24.84 18.74 20.21
C GLU A 78 -25.69 17.58 19.69
N GLN A 79 -26.83 17.88 19.07
CA GLN A 79 -27.56 16.90 18.27
C GLN A 79 -27.09 17.00 16.82
N ARG A 80 -26.64 15.88 16.24
CA ARG A 80 -26.20 15.81 14.84
C ARG A 80 -26.86 14.63 14.14
N GLU A 81 -27.61 14.94 13.08
CA GLU A 81 -28.39 13.99 12.27
C GLU A 81 -29.39 13.17 13.12
N SER A 82 -28.94 12.08 13.73
CA SER A 82 -29.72 11.23 14.64
C SER A 82 -28.93 10.74 15.86
N LYS A 83 -27.77 11.36 16.16
CA LYS A 83 -26.91 11.03 17.30
C LYS A 83 -26.69 12.24 18.20
N SER A 84 -26.82 12.04 19.50
CA SER A 84 -26.30 12.97 20.50
C SER A 84 -24.80 12.79 20.61
N VAL A 85 -24.05 13.87 20.44
CA VAL A 85 -22.58 13.90 20.56
C VAL A 85 -22.19 14.94 21.61
N GLN A 86 -21.18 14.63 22.41
CA GLN A 86 -20.76 15.46 23.53
C GLN A 86 -19.34 15.98 23.36
N TRP A 87 -19.13 17.23 23.77
CA TRP A 87 -17.80 17.81 23.86
C TRP A 87 -17.01 17.24 25.03
N VAL A 88 -15.74 16.96 24.79
CA VAL A 88 -14.72 16.61 25.79
C VAL A 88 -13.56 17.58 25.62
N LEU A 89 -13.16 18.26 26.68
CA LEU A 89 -11.93 19.05 26.75
C LEU A 89 -10.92 18.33 27.64
N LEU A 90 -9.73 18.07 27.10
CA LEU A 90 -8.52 17.73 27.83
C LEU A 90 -7.57 18.94 27.78
N HIS A 91 -7.29 19.55 28.92
CA HIS A 91 -6.29 20.62 29.06
C HIS A 91 -5.16 20.11 29.94
N ALA A 92 -3.92 20.15 29.44
CA ALA A 92 -2.75 19.63 30.12
C ALA A 92 -1.66 20.70 30.27
N THR A 93 -1.00 20.72 31.44
CA THR A 93 0.12 21.59 31.77
C THR A 93 1.33 20.71 32.13
N LYS A 94 2.45 20.92 31.43
CA LYS A 94 3.70 20.18 31.59
C LYS A 94 4.52 20.68 32.77
N ALA A 95 5.55 19.94 33.17
CA ALA A 95 6.41 20.31 34.30
C ALA A 95 7.15 21.65 34.07
N ASN A 96 7.46 21.98 32.81
CA ASN A 96 8.01 23.27 32.37
C ASN A 96 6.96 24.39 32.19
N ALA A 97 5.72 24.19 32.63
CA ALA A 97 4.57 25.10 32.50
C ALA A 97 4.08 25.39 31.06
N GLU A 98 4.62 24.73 30.03
CA GLU A 98 4.00 24.71 28.70
C GLU A 98 2.67 23.94 28.75
N GLU A 99 1.71 24.33 27.89
CA GLU A 99 0.37 23.77 27.89
C GLU A 99 -0.08 23.28 26.50
N PHE A 100 -1.02 22.36 26.48
CA PHE A 100 -1.79 22.04 25.27
C PHE A 100 -3.24 21.69 25.61
N ARG A 101 -4.13 21.82 24.63
CA ARG A 101 -5.56 21.51 24.75
C ARG A 101 -6.02 20.64 23.59
N VAL A 102 -6.83 19.65 23.89
CA VAL A 102 -7.50 18.79 22.92
C VAL A 102 -9.00 18.87 23.16
N TRP A 103 -9.76 19.24 22.12
CA TRP A 103 -11.22 19.16 22.14
C TRP A 103 -11.67 18.05 21.21
N LEU A 104 -12.56 17.19 21.69
CA LEU A 104 -13.22 16.18 20.90
C LEU A 104 -14.73 16.39 20.99
N LEU A 105 -15.43 16.28 19.86
CA LEU A 105 -16.88 16.11 19.85
C LEU A 105 -17.15 14.65 19.49
N SER A 106 -17.82 13.89 20.36
CA SER A 106 -17.87 12.42 20.25
C SER A 106 -19.21 11.82 20.70
N ALA A 107 -19.64 10.74 20.05
CA ALA A 107 -20.85 9.99 20.40
C ALA A 107 -20.73 9.11 21.68
N GLY A 108 -19.56 9.14 22.32
CA GLY A 108 -19.22 8.41 23.54
C GLY A 108 -17.77 8.69 23.94
N TYR A 109 -17.30 8.17 25.07
CA TYR A 109 -15.89 8.36 25.44
C TYR A 109 -14.99 7.61 24.43
N PRO A 110 -14.01 8.28 23.78
CA PRO A 110 -13.31 7.69 22.64
C PRO A 110 -12.62 6.38 22.98
N GLY A 111 -12.70 5.41 22.08
CA GLY A 111 -12.10 4.08 22.23
C GLY A 111 -10.58 4.07 22.40
N GLN A 112 -10.03 2.88 22.67
CA GLN A 112 -8.60 2.67 22.91
C GLN A 112 -7.82 2.40 21.62
N THR A 113 -8.50 2.07 20.52
CA THR A 113 -7.91 1.94 19.19
C THR A 113 -8.34 3.08 18.27
N LEU A 114 -7.55 3.38 17.25
CA LEU A 114 -7.90 4.34 16.20
C LEU A 114 -9.23 3.98 15.50
N LYS A 115 -9.50 2.69 15.31
CA LYS A 115 -10.72 2.18 14.66
C LYS A 115 -11.97 2.51 15.48
N GLU A 116 -11.94 2.28 16.80
CA GLU A 116 -13.02 2.67 17.70
C GLU A 116 -13.19 4.19 17.77
N ALA A 117 -12.09 4.93 17.91
CA ALA A 117 -12.13 6.40 18.00
C ALA A 117 -12.73 7.04 16.75
N ARG A 118 -12.38 6.54 15.55
CA ARG A 118 -12.97 6.99 14.26
C ARG A 118 -14.47 6.74 14.16
N ALA A 119 -15.02 5.73 14.84
CA ALA A 119 -16.45 5.44 14.82
C ALA A 119 -17.28 6.37 15.74
N GLN A 120 -16.61 7.11 16.64
CA GLN A 120 -17.25 7.89 17.70
C GLN A 120 -16.99 9.41 17.57
N VAL A 121 -15.76 9.81 17.21
CA VAL A 121 -15.32 11.21 17.19
C VAL A 121 -15.72 11.89 15.88
N VAL A 122 -16.52 12.95 15.97
CA VAL A 122 -16.99 13.75 14.82
C VAL A 122 -16.24 15.07 14.64
N ARG A 123 -15.54 15.58 15.67
CA ARG A 123 -14.57 16.69 15.57
C ARG A 123 -13.38 16.41 16.47
N PHE A 124 -12.18 16.79 16.03
CA PHE A 124 -10.93 16.68 16.77
C PHE A 124 -10.10 17.94 16.56
N ILE A 125 -9.80 18.67 17.63
CA ILE A 125 -9.13 19.98 17.60
C ILE A 125 -7.96 19.97 18.57
N LEU A 126 -6.79 20.40 18.12
CA LEU A 126 -5.57 20.54 18.93
C LEU A 126 -5.17 22.02 19.04
N GLN A 127 -4.78 22.46 20.23
CA GLN A 127 -4.04 23.71 20.45
C GLN A 127 -2.75 23.39 21.21
N GLU A 128 -1.63 23.88 20.69
CA GLU A 128 -0.30 23.78 21.31
C GLU A 128 0.11 25.16 21.83
N GLY A 129 0.35 25.29 23.14
CA GLY A 129 0.65 26.55 23.80
C GLY A 129 -0.39 27.64 23.50
N SER A 130 0.10 28.78 23.01
CA SER A 130 -0.71 29.94 22.58
C SER A 130 -1.06 29.96 21.10
N ALA A 131 -0.74 28.89 20.33
CA ALA A 131 -1.07 28.84 18.91
C ALA A 131 -2.59 28.86 18.66
N ALA A 132 -3.01 29.19 17.44
CA ALA A 132 -4.40 29.04 17.04
C ALA A 132 -4.81 27.56 17.09
N PRO A 133 -5.96 27.19 17.69
CA PRO A 133 -6.47 25.82 17.64
C PRO A 133 -6.65 25.36 16.19
N ALA A 134 -6.25 24.14 15.86
CA ALA A 134 -6.31 23.57 14.52
C ALA A 134 -7.20 22.33 14.48
N GLU A 135 -8.04 22.22 13.45
CA GLU A 135 -8.97 21.12 13.21
C GLU A 135 -8.68 20.50 11.84
N CYS A 136 -8.29 19.22 11.81
CA CYS A 136 -8.04 18.50 10.57
C CYS A 136 -9.32 17.80 10.10
N ARG A 137 -9.76 18.07 8.87
CA ARG A 137 -10.96 17.50 8.26
C ARG A 137 -10.64 16.82 6.93
N ALA A 138 -11.40 15.79 6.60
CA ALA A 138 -11.30 15.09 5.34
C ALA A 138 -11.91 15.93 4.22
N ARG A 139 -11.12 16.34 3.22
CA ARG A 139 -11.49 17.34 2.19
C ARG A 139 -12.85 17.09 1.52
N PHE A 140 -13.18 15.83 1.22
CA PHE A 140 -14.42 15.48 0.49
C PHE A 140 -15.61 15.09 1.37
N THR A 141 -15.42 14.85 2.67
CA THR A 141 -16.50 14.37 3.57
C THR A 141 -16.71 15.25 4.80
N GLY A 142 -15.80 16.18 5.09
CA GLY A 142 -15.81 17.00 6.30
C GLY A 142 -15.52 16.25 7.61
N ALA A 143 -15.35 14.92 7.57
CA ALA A 143 -15.14 14.07 8.74
C ALA A 143 -13.82 14.40 9.46
N ALA A 144 -13.78 14.21 10.79
CA ALA A 144 -12.57 14.44 11.58
C ALA A 144 -11.42 13.51 11.16
N VAL A 145 -10.25 14.09 10.87
CA VAL A 145 -9.02 13.32 10.65
C VAL A 145 -8.28 13.21 11.96
N LEU A 146 -8.18 11.99 12.47
CA LEU A 146 -7.58 11.66 13.75
C LEU A 146 -6.09 11.29 13.61
N PRO A 147 -5.24 11.51 14.64
CA PRO A 147 -3.87 11.02 14.69
C PRO A 147 -3.73 9.53 14.36
N THR A 148 -2.89 9.23 13.38
CA THR A 148 -2.67 7.86 12.85
C THR A 148 -1.40 7.20 13.39
N LEU A 149 -0.55 7.96 14.07
CA LEU A 149 0.76 7.54 14.58
C LEU A 149 0.73 6.31 15.51
N GLY A 150 -0.41 6.09 16.17
CA GLY A 150 -0.65 4.99 17.10
C GLY A 150 -0.72 5.40 18.56
N GLY A 151 -0.86 4.43 19.45
CA GLY A 151 -0.82 4.62 20.90
C GLY A 151 -2.11 5.20 21.52
N TRP A 152 -3.26 5.07 20.84
CA TRP A 152 -4.57 5.62 21.26
C TRP A 152 -5.00 5.27 22.69
N GLN A 153 -4.59 4.11 23.20
CA GLN A 153 -4.78 3.68 24.59
C GLN A 153 -4.14 4.63 25.63
N HIS A 154 -3.17 5.46 25.23
CA HIS A 154 -2.44 6.39 26.09
C HIS A 154 -2.81 7.87 25.91
N LEU A 155 -3.49 8.23 24.80
CA LEU A 155 -3.79 9.62 24.40
C LEU A 155 -4.95 10.26 25.18
N LEU A 156 -5.70 9.48 25.96
CA LEU A 156 -6.79 9.97 26.80
C LEU A 156 -6.70 9.31 28.18
N PRO A 157 -7.01 10.04 29.28
CA PRO A 157 -7.00 9.46 30.62
C PRO A 157 -7.92 8.24 30.76
N ARG A 158 -7.39 7.12 31.25
CA ARG A 158 -8.15 5.88 31.51
C ARG A 158 -8.12 5.51 33.01
N PRO A 159 -9.13 4.80 33.56
CA PRO A 159 -9.05 4.29 34.93
C PRO A 159 -7.82 3.41 35.16
N ALA A 160 -7.19 3.51 36.34
CA ALA A 160 -6.10 2.61 36.71
C ALA A 160 -6.59 1.16 36.93
N PRO A 161 -5.81 0.11 36.56
CA PRO A 161 -6.28 -1.28 36.55
C PRO A 161 -6.82 -1.82 37.88
N ARG A 162 -6.35 -1.31 39.03
CA ARG A 162 -6.87 -1.69 40.36
C ARG A 162 -8.34 -1.33 40.58
N ASN A 163 -8.86 -0.37 39.81
CA ASN A 163 -10.24 0.13 39.91
C ASN A 163 -11.12 -0.30 38.72
N ALA A 164 -10.69 -1.32 37.94
CA ALA A 164 -11.41 -1.79 36.75
C ALA A 164 -12.54 -2.80 37.04
N ALA A 165 -12.68 -3.25 38.30
CA ALA A 165 -13.65 -4.27 38.70
C ALA A 165 -14.93 -3.66 39.29
N GLY A 166 -15.85 -3.23 38.42
CA GLY A 166 -17.21 -2.82 38.81
C GLY A 166 -18.02 -2.28 37.64
N PRO A 167 -19.34 -2.58 37.53
CA PRO A 167 -20.19 -1.93 36.55
C PRO A 167 -20.33 -0.45 36.92
N THR A 168 -20.04 0.44 35.96
CA THR A 168 -19.78 1.89 36.17
C THR A 168 -18.50 2.19 36.96
N SER A 169 -17.35 2.12 36.29
CA SER A 169 -16.20 2.90 36.74
C SER A 169 -16.58 4.38 36.68
N ALA A 170 -16.41 5.09 37.80
CA ALA A 170 -16.82 6.50 37.90
C ALA A 170 -16.22 7.32 36.74
N VAL A 171 -17.03 8.15 36.09
CA VAL A 171 -16.66 8.88 34.86
C VAL A 171 -15.37 9.72 35.04
N PHE A 172 -15.10 10.11 36.29
CA PHE A 172 -13.82 10.63 36.76
C PHE A 172 -13.27 9.71 37.88
N PRO A 173 -12.41 8.72 37.60
CA PRO A 173 -11.85 7.83 38.61
C PRO A 173 -10.89 8.55 39.57
N GLU A 174 -10.64 8.01 40.76
CA GLU A 174 -9.66 8.59 41.71
C GLU A 174 -8.22 8.50 41.19
N GLU A 175 -7.87 7.37 40.57
CA GLU A 175 -6.59 7.17 39.91
C GLU A 175 -6.79 6.93 38.41
N ALA A 176 -6.06 7.69 37.59
CA ALA A 176 -6.10 7.63 36.14
C ALA A 176 -4.70 7.38 35.56
N ARG A 177 -4.63 6.69 34.42
CA ARG A 177 -3.43 6.50 33.60
C ARG A 177 -3.52 7.37 32.36
N TYR A 178 -2.44 8.09 32.05
CA TYR A 178 -2.38 9.00 30.91
C TYR A 178 -0.92 9.16 30.46
N LEU A 179 -0.65 9.05 29.14
CA LEU A 179 0.72 9.15 28.58
C LEU A 179 1.78 8.29 29.31
N GLY A 180 1.40 7.08 29.74
CA GLY A 180 2.25 6.14 30.47
C GLY A 180 2.38 6.37 31.99
N HIS A 181 1.90 7.50 32.51
CA HIS A 181 2.03 7.89 33.91
C HIS A 181 0.75 7.66 34.72
N LEU A 182 0.87 7.59 36.05
CA LEU A 182 -0.25 7.51 37.01
C LEU A 182 -0.57 8.90 37.55
N TYR A 183 -1.85 9.23 37.66
CA TYR A 183 -2.35 10.51 38.17
C TYR A 183 -3.41 10.28 39.23
N ARG A 184 -3.46 11.18 40.22
CA ARG A 184 -4.50 11.23 41.26
C ARG A 184 -5.40 12.43 41.05
N ARG A 185 -6.70 12.22 41.25
CA ARG A 185 -7.73 13.27 41.18
C ARG A 185 -7.57 14.22 42.36
N GLU A 186 -7.30 15.50 42.07
CA GLU A 186 -7.22 16.57 43.08
C GLU A 186 -8.60 17.14 43.41
N ALA A 187 -9.46 17.28 42.40
CA ALA A 187 -10.75 17.94 42.51
C ALA A 187 -11.79 17.33 41.56
N LEU A 188 -13.05 17.42 41.97
CA LEU A 188 -14.23 17.28 41.13
C LEU A 188 -14.90 18.66 41.02
N GLU A 189 -15.28 19.04 39.81
CA GLU A 189 -15.94 20.31 39.51
C GLU A 189 -17.32 20.01 38.92
N GLY A 190 -18.39 20.49 39.58
CA GLY A 190 -19.77 20.32 39.09
C GLY A 190 -20.22 21.40 38.10
N SER A 191 -19.38 22.41 37.86
CA SER A 191 -19.61 23.54 36.95
C SER A 191 -18.27 24.06 36.40
N ALA A 192 -17.44 23.14 35.91
CA ALA A 192 -16.18 23.42 35.25
C ALA A 192 -16.41 24.31 34.02
N ALA A 193 -15.53 25.30 33.81
CA ALA A 193 -15.60 26.18 32.66
C ALA A 193 -15.27 25.40 31.37
N PHE A 194 -16.21 25.35 30.43
CA PHE A 194 -16.02 24.79 29.11
C PHE A 194 -16.25 25.85 28.03
N THR A 195 -15.25 26.04 27.17
CA THR A 195 -15.35 26.88 25.96
C THR A 195 -14.85 26.08 24.76
N ALA A 196 -15.73 25.82 23.80
CA ALA A 196 -15.33 25.24 22.51
C ALA A 196 -14.56 26.29 21.68
N PRO A 197 -13.58 25.90 20.84
CA PRO A 197 -12.92 26.82 19.93
C PRO A 197 -13.93 27.37 18.91
N ALA A 198 -14.20 28.68 18.95
CA ALA A 198 -15.19 29.32 18.09
C ALA A 198 -14.80 29.23 16.60
N SER A 199 -13.52 29.48 16.29
CA SER A 199 -12.98 29.51 14.92
C SER A 199 -11.61 28.84 14.86
N PRO A 200 -11.51 27.50 14.92
CA PRO A 200 -10.25 26.80 14.71
C PRO A 200 -9.78 26.96 13.26
N ARG A 201 -8.45 26.96 13.05
CA ARG A 201 -7.85 26.84 11.72
C ARG A 201 -8.21 25.48 11.14
N ILE A 202 -8.97 25.47 10.04
CA ILE A 202 -9.26 24.23 9.31
C ILE A 202 -8.05 23.84 8.47
N ILE A 203 -7.78 22.53 8.40
CA ILE A 203 -6.77 21.92 7.54
C ILE A 203 -7.44 20.76 6.79
N GLU A 204 -7.42 20.78 5.46
CA GLU A 204 -8.17 19.86 4.60
C GLU A 204 -7.30 18.71 4.07
N LEU A 205 -7.31 17.57 4.76
CA LEU A 205 -6.48 16.42 4.43
C LEU A 205 -7.25 15.37 3.61
N LEU A 206 -6.51 14.48 2.94
CA LEU A 206 -7.04 13.31 2.25
C LEU A 206 -6.60 12.03 3.00
N PRO A 207 -7.38 11.55 3.99
CA PRO A 207 -6.99 10.40 4.81
C PRO A 207 -7.05 9.06 4.07
N ASP A 208 -7.66 9.02 2.89
CA ASP A 208 -7.81 7.86 2.01
C ASP A 208 -6.90 7.91 0.77
N VAL A 209 -6.11 8.97 0.58
CA VAL A 209 -5.19 9.14 -0.55
C VAL A 209 -3.96 9.93 -0.11
N TRP A 210 -2.84 9.24 0.14
CA TRP A 210 -1.53 9.87 0.33
C TRP A 210 -0.78 9.93 -0.99
N VAL A 211 -0.27 11.11 -1.35
CA VAL A 211 0.46 11.39 -2.60
C VAL A 211 1.76 12.09 -2.29
N GLY A 212 2.91 11.57 -2.73
CA GLY A 212 4.17 12.35 -2.67
C GLY A 212 5.49 11.62 -2.93
N PRO A 213 6.62 12.34 -2.85
CA PRO A 213 7.95 11.77 -3.00
C PRO A 213 8.49 11.17 -1.69
N ALA A 214 9.35 10.15 -1.79
CA ALA A 214 10.03 9.53 -0.63
C ALA A 214 11.18 10.38 -0.02
N SER A 215 11.51 11.54 -0.59
CA SER A 215 12.64 12.37 -0.18
C SER A 215 12.28 13.85 0.01
N ASN A 216 13.17 14.60 0.66
CA ASN A 216 13.11 16.06 0.77
C ASN A 216 14.13 16.77 -0.16
N THR A 217 14.57 16.07 -1.21
CA THR A 217 15.43 16.59 -2.29
C THR A 217 14.76 16.39 -3.64
N ARG A 218 15.31 17.00 -4.68
CA ARG A 218 15.01 16.67 -6.07
C ARG A 218 16.29 16.72 -6.91
N GLN A 219 16.25 16.12 -8.08
CA GLN A 219 17.30 16.26 -9.07
C GLN A 219 17.37 17.70 -9.61
N LYS A 220 18.57 18.17 -9.94
CA LYS A 220 18.81 19.48 -10.57
C LYS A 220 18.59 19.45 -12.09
N ASP A 221 18.92 18.33 -12.73
CA ASP A 221 18.73 18.03 -14.14
C ASP A 221 17.52 17.09 -14.30
N GLU A 222 16.44 17.57 -14.90
CA GLU A 222 15.18 16.82 -15.04
C GLU A 222 15.19 15.77 -16.16
N THR A 223 16.32 15.57 -16.85
CA THR A 223 16.45 14.55 -17.90
C THR A 223 16.37 13.16 -17.30
N ARG A 224 15.30 12.39 -17.57
CA ARG A 224 15.20 10.99 -17.13
C ARG A 224 16.34 10.15 -17.72
N ARG A 225 17.09 9.47 -16.85
CA ARG A 225 18.28 8.67 -17.22
C ARG A 225 18.00 7.17 -17.23
N TYR A 226 18.68 6.45 -18.12
CA TYR A 226 18.53 4.99 -18.30
C TYR A 226 19.86 4.22 -18.30
N ASP A 227 20.99 4.94 -18.22
CA ASP A 227 22.36 4.41 -18.24
C ASP A 227 22.86 3.95 -16.86
N GLY A 228 22.16 4.33 -15.79
CA GLY A 228 22.52 4.04 -14.40
C GLY A 228 23.40 5.10 -13.72
N SER A 229 23.66 6.23 -14.38
CA SER A 229 24.35 7.37 -13.78
C SER A 229 23.54 8.04 -12.67
N ASP A 230 24.22 8.69 -11.74
CA ASP A 230 23.64 9.39 -10.59
C ASP A 230 23.33 10.87 -10.90
N TYR A 231 22.34 11.47 -10.25
CA TYR A 231 21.99 12.87 -10.44
C TYR A 231 22.71 13.78 -9.44
N GLU A 232 22.85 15.07 -9.80
CA GLU A 232 23.11 16.12 -8.81
C GLU A 232 21.79 16.48 -8.11
N TYR A 233 21.77 16.43 -6.78
CA TYR A 233 20.58 16.70 -5.97
C TYR A 233 20.60 18.09 -5.35
N VAL A 234 19.45 18.74 -5.32
CA VAL A 234 19.18 19.97 -4.55
C VAL A 234 18.13 19.69 -3.48
N ARG A 235 18.27 20.32 -2.31
CA ARG A 235 17.27 20.26 -1.24
C ARG A 235 16.01 21.02 -1.67
N LEU A 236 14.83 20.46 -1.43
CA LEU A 236 13.57 21.16 -1.71
C LEU A 236 13.48 22.43 -0.87
N THR A 237 13.03 23.52 -1.50
CA THR A 237 12.81 24.84 -0.90
C THR A 237 11.35 25.02 -0.47
N ARG A 238 11.05 26.09 0.28
CA ARG A 238 9.66 26.49 0.61
C ARG A 238 8.79 26.70 -0.64
N ASN A 239 9.36 27.04 -1.80
CA ASN A 239 8.60 27.17 -3.03
C ASN A 239 8.26 25.80 -3.64
N ASP A 240 9.19 24.85 -3.64
CA ASP A 240 8.92 23.50 -4.16
C ASP A 240 7.80 22.82 -3.33
N TYR A 241 7.78 22.98 -1.99
CA TYR A 241 6.65 22.48 -1.18
C TYR A 241 5.29 23.09 -1.55
N ARG A 242 5.24 24.38 -1.89
CA ARG A 242 4.02 25.05 -2.36
C ARG A 242 3.59 24.54 -3.74
N GLU A 243 4.55 24.35 -4.65
CA GLU A 243 4.29 23.82 -5.98
C GLU A 243 3.81 22.36 -5.93
N MET A 244 4.43 21.52 -5.10
CA MET A 244 3.99 20.15 -4.83
C MET A 244 2.54 20.12 -4.30
N ALA A 245 2.22 20.91 -3.28
CA ALA A 245 0.85 21.03 -2.77
C ALA A 245 -0.13 21.51 -3.86
N ALA A 246 0.25 22.52 -4.65
CA ALA A 246 -0.52 23.02 -5.79
C ALA A 246 -0.62 22.04 -6.97
N ALA A 247 0.19 20.97 -7.00
CA ALA A 247 0.08 19.85 -7.92
C ALA A 247 -0.79 18.70 -7.39
N GLY A 248 -1.08 18.65 -6.08
CA GLY A 248 -1.84 17.58 -5.43
C GLY A 248 -1.02 16.61 -4.59
N ILE A 249 0.28 16.86 -4.40
CA ILE A 249 1.12 16.13 -3.43
C ILE A 249 0.72 16.58 -2.03
N ASN A 250 0.39 15.62 -1.16
CA ASN A 250 -0.16 15.88 0.17
C ASN A 250 0.54 15.10 1.30
N CYS A 251 1.56 14.30 1.00
CA CYS A 251 2.37 13.57 1.96
C CYS A 251 3.85 13.81 1.66
N VAL A 252 4.52 14.61 2.51
CA VAL A 252 5.88 15.09 2.23
C VAL A 252 6.87 14.74 3.34
N ARG A 253 8.09 14.37 2.95
CA ARG A 253 9.20 14.27 3.89
C ARG A 253 9.73 15.66 4.23
N VAL A 254 9.99 15.94 5.50
CA VAL A 254 10.62 17.18 5.96
C VAL A 254 11.68 16.90 7.01
N ASP A 255 12.70 17.76 7.06
CA ASP A 255 13.58 17.88 8.22
C ASP A 255 13.07 18.93 9.23
N ALA A 256 13.83 19.18 10.31
CA ALA A 256 13.43 20.07 11.39
C ALA A 256 13.28 21.55 10.97
N GLU A 257 14.04 22.01 9.98
CA GLU A 257 13.94 23.38 9.45
C GLU A 257 12.76 23.48 8.47
N GLN A 258 12.61 22.49 7.60
CA GLN A 258 11.53 22.40 6.61
C GLN A 258 10.14 22.24 7.23
N LEU A 259 10.04 21.75 8.47
CA LEU A 259 8.77 21.62 9.19
C LEU A 259 7.98 22.94 9.23
N ALA A 260 8.64 24.07 9.47
CA ALA A 260 7.98 25.38 9.50
C ALA A 260 7.42 25.81 8.14
N TRP A 261 7.95 25.26 7.03
CA TRP A 261 7.56 25.65 5.68
C TRP A 261 6.24 25.01 5.24
N VAL A 262 5.93 23.82 5.80
CA VAL A 262 4.71 23.04 5.50
C VAL A 262 3.58 23.28 6.51
N GLN A 263 3.83 24.00 7.62
CA GLN A 263 2.78 24.33 8.61
C GLN A 263 1.55 24.99 7.98
N ASP A 264 1.74 25.81 6.95
CA ASP A 264 0.64 26.51 6.27
C ASP A 264 -0.04 25.75 5.14
N LEU A 265 0.41 24.53 4.83
CA LEU A 265 -0.11 23.72 3.72
C LEU A 265 -1.03 22.60 4.22
N ASP A 266 -1.99 22.20 3.40
CA ASP A 266 -2.91 21.08 3.65
C ASP A 266 -2.26 19.71 3.37
N VAL A 267 -1.15 19.43 4.08
CA VAL A 267 -0.32 18.25 3.85
C VAL A 267 0.00 17.50 5.14
N TYR A 268 0.06 16.17 5.04
CA TYR A 268 0.76 15.30 5.98
C TYR A 268 2.28 15.46 5.86
N TYR A 269 2.99 15.25 6.96
CA TYR A 269 4.45 15.30 6.98
C TYR A 269 5.09 14.21 7.84
N TRP A 270 6.29 13.77 7.43
CA TRP A 270 7.10 12.75 8.11
C TRP A 270 8.60 13.09 8.06
N GLY A 271 9.43 12.35 8.80
CA GLY A 271 10.89 12.46 8.76
C GLY A 271 11.52 13.11 10.00
N VAL A 272 10.79 13.99 10.69
CA VAL A 272 11.23 14.55 11.99
C VAL A 272 11.01 13.49 13.08
N GLY A 273 12.07 13.06 13.76
CA GLY A 273 12.00 11.99 14.75
C GLY A 273 11.92 12.44 16.22
N GLY A 274 11.79 11.47 17.12
CA GLY A 274 11.56 11.67 18.57
C GLY A 274 12.54 12.63 19.27
N ARG A 275 13.78 12.76 18.75
CA ARG A 275 14.79 13.69 19.26
C ARG A 275 14.47 15.17 19.02
N ALA A 276 13.62 15.50 18.04
CA ALA A 276 13.37 16.87 17.57
C ALA A 276 11.89 17.29 17.55
N VAL A 277 10.94 16.36 17.69
CA VAL A 277 9.50 16.71 17.75
C VAL A 277 9.06 17.21 19.13
N PRO A 278 8.12 18.16 19.23
CA PRO A 278 7.47 18.52 20.49
C PRO A 278 6.79 17.31 21.15
N TYR A 279 6.87 17.21 22.48
CA TYR A 279 6.31 16.10 23.24
C TYR A 279 5.54 16.62 24.47
N PRO A 280 4.34 16.08 24.74
CA PRO A 280 3.65 14.98 24.05
C PRO A 280 2.81 15.43 22.83
N GLU A 281 2.87 16.70 22.44
CA GLU A 281 1.95 17.30 21.45
C GLU A 281 1.99 16.60 20.08
N CYS A 282 3.15 16.09 19.64
CA CYS A 282 3.27 15.38 18.38
C CYS A 282 2.35 14.15 18.27
N LEU A 283 2.01 13.50 19.39
CA LEU A 283 1.11 12.35 19.43
C LEU A 283 -0.34 12.72 19.09
N TYR A 284 -0.71 13.99 19.23
CA TYR A 284 -2.04 14.53 18.95
C TYR A 284 -2.14 15.18 17.56
N ARG A 285 -1.06 15.22 16.77
CA ARG A 285 -1.05 15.87 15.46
C ARG A 285 -1.56 14.93 14.37
N SER A 286 -2.78 15.15 13.88
CA SER A 286 -3.35 14.41 12.74
C SER A 286 -2.52 14.46 11.45
N ARG A 287 -1.66 15.49 11.31
CA ARG A 287 -0.77 15.70 10.15
C ARG A 287 0.58 14.99 10.28
N TYR A 288 0.98 14.59 11.47
CA TYR A 288 2.30 14.01 11.72
C TYR A 288 2.23 12.50 11.53
N LEU A 289 3.00 12.00 10.57
CA LEU A 289 3.04 10.57 10.24
C LEU A 289 4.24 9.84 10.86
N GLY A 290 5.12 10.52 11.61
CA GLY A 290 6.24 9.88 12.34
C GLY A 290 7.65 10.17 11.80
N PRO A 291 8.70 9.64 12.46
CA PRO A 291 10.09 9.63 11.95
C PRO A 291 10.24 8.89 10.63
N ALA A 292 9.58 7.74 10.52
CA ALA A 292 9.64 6.86 9.36
C ALA A 292 8.23 6.70 8.79
N LEU A 293 8.15 6.34 7.50
CA LEU A 293 6.88 6.09 6.82
C LEU A 293 6.74 4.63 6.36
N PHE A 294 7.85 3.92 6.16
CA PHE A 294 7.84 2.55 5.64
C PHE A 294 8.89 1.60 6.23
N LEU A 295 8.61 0.30 6.11
CA LEU A 295 9.60 -0.79 6.09
C LEU A 295 10.12 -0.93 4.66
N ASP A 296 11.44 -1.02 4.51
CA ASP A 296 12.14 -0.95 3.22
C ASP A 296 12.44 -2.36 2.66
N GLU A 297 11.74 -2.73 1.59
CA GLU A 297 11.75 -4.01 0.86
C GLU A 297 12.18 -5.28 1.63
N PRO A 298 11.46 -5.73 2.68
CA PRO A 298 11.93 -6.84 3.52
C PRO A 298 12.18 -8.16 2.75
N ALA A 299 11.45 -8.46 1.68
CA ALA A 299 11.69 -9.65 0.86
C ALA A 299 12.91 -9.50 -0.06
N VAL A 300 13.21 -8.29 -0.54
CA VAL A 300 14.42 -7.98 -1.29
C VAL A 300 15.64 -7.97 -0.40
N VAL A 301 15.56 -7.39 0.80
CA VAL A 301 16.63 -7.42 1.80
C VAL A 301 16.94 -8.87 2.20
N THR A 302 15.91 -9.71 2.41
CA THR A 302 16.10 -11.15 2.63
C THR A 302 16.87 -11.80 1.47
N ARG A 303 16.47 -11.52 0.22
CA ARG A 303 17.17 -12.05 -0.97
C ARG A 303 18.63 -11.60 -1.04
N ASP A 304 18.89 -10.31 -0.91
CA ASP A 304 20.18 -9.69 -1.26
C ASP A 304 21.19 -9.71 -0.11
N HIS A 305 20.73 -9.59 1.13
CA HIS A 305 21.60 -9.49 2.30
C HIS A 305 21.63 -10.75 3.16
N VAL A 306 20.67 -11.67 3.00
CA VAL A 306 20.68 -12.98 3.71
C VAL A 306 20.97 -14.14 2.76
N ILE A 307 20.24 -14.27 1.64
CA ILE A 307 20.30 -15.47 0.79
C ILE A 307 21.47 -15.43 -0.21
N ARG A 308 21.59 -14.37 -1.03
CA ARG A 308 22.68 -14.25 -2.03
C ARG A 308 24.09 -14.39 -1.42
N PRO A 309 24.41 -13.83 -0.24
CA PRO A 309 25.73 -14.02 0.39
C PRO A 309 26.02 -15.46 0.78
N ARG A 310 25.00 -16.25 1.12
CA ARG A 310 25.12 -17.69 1.40
C ARG A 310 25.29 -18.49 0.11
N LEU A 311 24.48 -18.22 -0.92
CA LEU A 311 24.61 -18.87 -2.24
C LEU A 311 26.00 -18.71 -2.85
N ALA A 312 26.68 -17.59 -2.61
CA ALA A 312 28.05 -17.35 -3.05
C ALA A 312 29.14 -18.12 -2.26
N LYS A 313 28.82 -18.66 -1.08
CA LYS A 313 29.78 -19.26 -0.12
C LYS A 313 29.52 -20.72 0.22
N GLU A 314 28.28 -21.18 0.10
CA GLU A 314 27.80 -22.49 0.57
C GLU A 314 27.27 -23.32 -0.62
N PRO A 315 28.11 -24.15 -1.29
CA PRO A 315 27.68 -24.95 -2.44
C PRO A 315 26.52 -25.90 -2.15
N GLU A 316 26.45 -26.47 -0.95
CA GLU A 316 25.34 -27.36 -0.56
C GLU A 316 24.04 -26.58 -0.30
N PHE A 317 24.11 -25.36 0.23
CA PHE A 317 22.94 -24.49 0.34
C PHE A 317 22.39 -24.11 -1.05
N ARG A 318 23.28 -23.88 -2.03
CA ARG A 318 22.91 -23.61 -3.42
C ARG A 318 22.05 -24.72 -4.03
N LYS A 319 22.39 -25.98 -3.77
CA LYS A 319 21.60 -27.17 -4.17
C LYS A 319 20.32 -27.31 -3.34
N ALA A 320 20.42 -27.12 -2.03
CA ALA A 320 19.33 -27.33 -1.09
C ALA A 320 18.23 -26.25 -1.15
N LEU A 321 18.50 -25.07 -1.72
CA LEU A 321 17.57 -23.95 -1.74
C LEU A 321 16.21 -24.33 -2.38
N THR A 322 15.13 -24.01 -1.68
CA THR A 322 13.72 -24.17 -2.11
C THR A 322 12.92 -22.89 -1.83
N PRO A 323 11.72 -22.73 -2.43
CA PRO A 323 10.79 -21.65 -2.10
C PRO A 323 10.45 -21.59 -0.60
N GLN A 324 10.36 -22.74 0.08
CA GLN A 324 10.07 -22.80 1.51
C GLN A 324 11.21 -22.26 2.37
N ILE A 325 12.47 -22.63 2.08
CA ILE A 325 13.64 -22.10 2.80
C ILE A 325 13.72 -20.57 2.64
N VAL A 326 13.40 -20.05 1.45
CA VAL A 326 13.36 -18.60 1.24
C VAL A 326 12.22 -17.94 2.00
N PHE A 327 11.02 -18.56 2.02
CA PHE A 327 9.89 -18.09 2.83
C PHE A 327 10.26 -18.04 4.31
N GLU A 328 10.74 -19.15 4.90
CA GLU A 328 11.17 -19.23 6.31
C GLU A 328 12.23 -18.17 6.66
N THR A 329 13.22 -17.97 5.79
CA THR A 329 14.25 -16.93 5.96
C THR A 329 13.64 -15.52 5.94
N PHE A 330 12.68 -15.28 5.07
CA PHE A 330 11.93 -14.02 4.98
C PHE A 330 11.02 -13.80 6.20
N GLN A 331 10.38 -14.85 6.72
CA GLN A 331 9.54 -14.77 7.92
C GLN A 331 10.33 -14.20 9.11
N GLU A 332 11.53 -14.74 9.33
CA GLU A 332 12.44 -14.33 10.41
C GLU A 332 12.92 -12.89 10.22
N HIS A 333 13.40 -12.55 9.02
CA HIS A 333 13.86 -11.19 8.72
C HIS A 333 12.75 -10.14 8.86
N PHE A 334 11.56 -10.41 8.34
CA PHE A 334 10.42 -9.50 8.45
C PHE A 334 9.95 -9.29 9.89
N ARG A 335 9.94 -10.36 10.70
CA ARG A 335 9.64 -10.29 12.13
C ARG A 335 10.63 -9.37 12.85
N GLN A 336 11.93 -9.48 12.57
CA GLN A 336 12.93 -8.56 13.12
C GLN A 336 12.71 -7.13 12.64
N ALA A 337 12.53 -6.91 11.34
CA ALA A 337 12.35 -5.56 10.76
C ALA A 337 11.12 -4.82 11.31
N SER A 338 10.01 -5.52 11.51
CA SER A 338 8.78 -4.96 12.09
C SER A 338 8.89 -4.72 13.61
N GLN A 339 9.49 -5.64 14.37
CA GLN A 339 9.63 -5.53 15.83
C GLN A 339 10.72 -4.55 16.26
N GLU A 340 11.82 -4.44 15.51
CA GLU A 340 13.02 -3.69 15.90
C GLU A 340 13.35 -2.49 14.99
N GLY A 341 12.72 -2.36 13.83
CA GLY A 341 13.07 -1.38 12.80
C GLY A 341 12.31 -0.05 12.89
N ALA A 342 11.80 0.40 11.74
CA ALA A 342 11.11 1.68 11.58
C ALA A 342 10.01 1.97 12.64
N PRO A 343 9.14 1.01 13.01
CA PRO A 343 8.03 1.28 13.95
C PRO A 343 8.48 1.68 15.36
N GLN A 344 9.72 1.37 15.75
CA GLN A 344 10.26 1.70 17.09
C GLN A 344 11.02 3.03 17.13
N GLN A 345 11.26 3.69 15.99
CA GLN A 345 12.15 4.86 15.93
C GLN A 345 11.63 6.05 16.76
N LEU A 346 10.31 6.24 16.84
CA LEU A 346 9.71 7.34 17.60
C LEU A 346 10.01 7.21 19.09
N LEU A 347 9.61 6.09 19.71
CA LEU A 347 9.79 5.87 21.14
C LEU A 347 11.27 5.78 21.54
N ARG A 348 12.13 5.15 20.73
CA ARG A 348 13.58 5.18 20.97
C ARG A 348 14.16 6.60 20.90
N GLY A 349 13.71 7.40 19.94
CA GLY A 349 14.11 8.80 19.81
C GLY A 349 13.68 9.64 21.01
N LEU A 350 12.45 9.47 21.47
CA LEU A 350 11.90 10.13 22.66
C LEU A 350 12.59 9.68 23.95
N ALA A 351 12.80 8.37 24.15
CA ALA A 351 13.49 7.82 25.31
C ALA A 351 14.93 8.31 25.45
N SER A 352 15.59 8.64 24.33
CA SER A 352 16.95 9.18 24.33
C SER A 352 17.08 10.64 24.80
N ARG A 353 15.97 11.32 25.13
CA ARG A 353 15.97 12.73 25.53
C ARG A 353 16.06 12.94 27.04
N PRO A 354 16.85 13.92 27.51
CA PRO A 354 16.91 14.25 28.94
C PRO A 354 15.58 14.81 29.45
N ASP A 355 14.81 15.51 28.61
CA ASP A 355 13.57 16.19 28.98
C ASP A 355 12.29 15.34 28.91
N VAL A 356 12.38 14.09 28.41
CA VAL A 356 11.22 13.21 28.17
C VAL A 356 11.18 12.02 29.12
N GLU A 357 10.00 11.75 29.66
CA GLU A 357 9.67 10.57 30.46
C GLU A 357 8.46 9.84 29.85
N LEU A 358 8.66 8.61 29.38
CA LEU A 358 7.61 7.81 28.75
C LEU A 358 6.74 7.04 29.75
N GLY A 359 7.16 6.94 31.02
CA GLY A 359 6.48 6.10 32.02
C GLY A 359 6.34 4.66 31.52
N GLN A 360 5.11 4.14 31.55
CA GLN A 360 4.74 2.82 31.03
C GLN A 360 4.14 2.87 29.60
N MET A 361 4.39 3.94 28.83
CA MET A 361 3.90 4.06 27.45
C MET A 361 4.71 3.17 26.51
N ALA A 362 4.03 2.26 25.80
CA ALA A 362 4.64 1.35 24.83
C ALA A 362 3.65 1.10 23.67
N PHE A 363 4.07 1.47 22.46
CA PHE A 363 3.35 1.20 21.21
C PHE A 363 4.34 1.26 20.04
N ALA A 364 4.08 0.48 18.99
CA ALA A 364 4.78 0.63 17.71
C ALA A 364 4.11 1.76 16.90
N GLN A 365 4.86 2.44 16.04
CA GLN A 365 4.26 3.42 15.12
C GLN A 365 3.30 2.71 14.14
N GLU A 366 1.99 2.92 14.32
CA GLU A 366 0.95 2.08 13.70
C GLU A 366 0.79 2.35 12.19
N ASN A 367 1.01 3.58 11.73
CA ASN A 367 0.80 3.99 10.33
C ASN A 367 1.95 3.68 9.35
N VAL A 368 2.95 2.88 9.76
CA VAL A 368 4.04 2.44 8.87
C VAL A 368 3.50 1.44 7.85
N TYR A 369 3.84 1.58 6.57
CA TYR A 369 3.52 0.59 5.53
C TYR A 369 4.76 -0.21 5.11
N THR A 370 4.62 -1.35 4.44
CA THR A 370 5.76 -1.98 3.72
C THR A 370 5.88 -1.38 2.34
N TRP A 371 7.05 -0.87 1.97
CA TRP A 371 7.42 -0.60 0.59
C TRP A 371 8.11 -1.85 0.00
N GLU A 372 7.59 -2.46 -1.07
CA GLU A 372 8.05 -3.79 -1.48
C GLU A 372 7.80 -4.14 -2.97
N THR A 373 8.82 -4.72 -3.61
CA THR A 373 8.73 -5.25 -4.97
C THR A 373 7.94 -6.56 -5.05
N MET A 374 8.17 -7.48 -4.11
CA MET A 374 7.64 -8.85 -4.15
C MET A 374 6.21 -8.95 -3.60
N VAL A 375 5.24 -8.41 -4.37
CA VAL A 375 3.81 -8.33 -4.00
C VAL A 375 3.17 -9.64 -3.53
N ALA A 376 3.68 -10.81 -3.95
CA ALA A 376 3.19 -12.11 -3.48
C ALA A 376 3.26 -12.28 -1.94
N THR A 377 4.13 -11.51 -1.27
CA THR A 377 4.28 -11.50 0.18
C THR A 377 3.18 -10.73 0.92
N ALA A 378 2.27 -10.04 0.23
CA ALA A 378 1.32 -9.08 0.81
C ALA A 378 0.51 -9.63 1.98
N ALA A 379 -0.18 -10.76 1.77
CA ALA A 379 -1.01 -11.39 2.79
C ALA A 379 -0.20 -11.84 4.02
N TYR A 380 1.08 -12.20 3.83
CA TYR A 380 1.97 -12.50 4.95
C TYR A 380 2.31 -11.24 5.74
N GLN A 381 2.87 -10.22 5.08
CA GLN A 381 3.37 -9.02 5.74
C GLN A 381 2.27 -8.28 6.48
N LEU A 382 1.12 -8.08 5.84
CA LEU A 382 -0.04 -7.43 6.45
C LEU A 382 -0.65 -8.25 7.59
N GLY A 383 -0.48 -9.58 7.58
CA GLY A 383 -1.11 -10.49 8.54
C GLY A 383 -0.32 -10.80 9.81
N GLN A 384 0.95 -10.37 9.96
CA GLN A 384 1.78 -10.76 11.12
C GLN A 384 1.42 -10.07 12.44
N ASP A 385 0.95 -8.83 12.37
CA ASP A 385 0.54 -8.03 13.53
C ASP A 385 -0.72 -7.24 13.17
N PRO A 386 -1.70 -7.09 14.08
CA PRO A 386 -2.99 -6.44 13.77
C PRO A 386 -2.88 -4.97 13.35
N PHE A 387 -1.79 -4.27 13.68
CA PHE A 387 -1.62 -2.84 13.39
C PHE A 387 -0.54 -2.59 12.35
N VAL A 388 0.64 -3.17 12.51
CA VAL A 388 1.85 -2.87 11.71
C VAL A 388 2.18 -4.03 10.77
N PRO A 389 2.55 -3.79 9.50
CA PRO A 389 2.36 -2.54 8.75
C PRO A 389 0.87 -2.28 8.50
N ALA A 390 0.45 -1.02 8.43
CA ALA A 390 -0.94 -0.63 8.15
C ALA A 390 -1.31 -0.74 6.65
N ALA A 391 -0.32 -0.77 5.77
CA ALA A 391 -0.50 -0.96 4.34
C ALA A 391 0.70 -1.65 3.68
N MET A 392 0.54 -2.04 2.42
CA MET A 392 1.64 -2.43 1.54
C MET A 392 1.60 -1.61 0.25
N VAL A 393 2.72 -1.03 -0.11
CA VAL A 393 2.92 -0.24 -1.34
C VAL A 393 3.82 -1.02 -2.27
N PHE A 394 3.36 -1.21 -3.51
CA PHE A 394 4.18 -1.81 -4.55
C PHE A 394 5.31 -0.89 -4.99
N GLU A 395 6.52 -1.42 -4.99
CA GLU A 395 7.69 -0.94 -5.72
C GLU A 395 7.72 -1.57 -7.13
N PRO A 396 7.53 -0.81 -8.22
CA PRO A 396 7.84 -1.27 -9.56
C PRO A 396 9.35 -1.55 -9.69
N PRO A 397 9.77 -2.82 -9.87
CA PRO A 397 11.17 -3.10 -10.09
C PRO A 397 11.65 -2.50 -11.42
N GLY A 398 12.97 -2.40 -11.55
CA GLY A 398 13.63 -1.89 -12.75
C GLY A 398 13.03 -2.41 -14.07
N ARG A 399 12.55 -1.45 -14.87
CA ARG A 399 12.12 -1.57 -16.27
C ARG A 399 10.78 -2.27 -16.46
N VAL A 400 9.81 -2.08 -15.56
CA VAL A 400 8.46 -2.64 -15.67
C VAL A 400 7.58 -1.86 -16.66
N GLY A 401 6.79 -2.60 -17.44
CA GLY A 401 5.76 -2.08 -18.34
C GLY A 401 5.00 -3.24 -19.00
N VAL A 402 3.77 -3.00 -19.45
CA VAL A 402 2.86 -4.04 -19.96
C VAL A 402 3.48 -4.84 -21.10
N ARG A 403 4.03 -4.13 -22.10
CA ARG A 403 4.67 -4.69 -23.31
C ARG A 403 6.01 -5.38 -23.05
N ARG A 404 6.48 -5.37 -21.81
CA ARG A 404 7.58 -6.20 -21.34
C ARG A 404 7.06 -7.37 -20.52
N THR A 405 6.38 -7.07 -19.42
CA THR A 405 6.06 -8.06 -18.39
C THR A 405 5.01 -9.06 -18.87
N VAL A 406 3.94 -8.64 -19.55
CA VAL A 406 2.91 -9.59 -20.02
C VAL A 406 3.46 -10.58 -21.06
N PRO A 407 4.28 -10.17 -22.05
CA PRO A 407 5.08 -11.08 -22.86
C PRO A 407 5.94 -12.07 -22.06
N GLU A 408 6.67 -11.59 -21.03
CA GLU A 408 7.50 -12.44 -20.16
C GLU A 408 6.65 -13.50 -19.45
N LEU A 409 5.48 -13.13 -18.91
CA LEU A 409 4.54 -14.05 -18.28
C LEU A 409 4.02 -15.12 -19.26
N ASN A 410 3.49 -14.71 -20.41
CA ASN A 410 2.97 -15.63 -21.43
C ASN A 410 4.04 -16.63 -21.88
N MET A 411 5.23 -16.13 -22.24
CA MET A 411 6.35 -16.96 -22.69
C MET A 411 6.86 -17.91 -21.62
N THR A 412 6.75 -17.57 -20.34
CA THR A 412 7.31 -18.37 -19.24
C THR A 412 6.30 -19.38 -18.67
N TYR A 413 5.05 -18.98 -18.50
CA TYR A 413 4.02 -19.78 -17.82
C TYR A 413 2.99 -20.39 -18.76
N GLY A 414 2.97 -20.02 -20.05
CA GLY A 414 2.07 -20.62 -21.03
C GLY A 414 0.62 -20.15 -20.92
N CYS A 415 0.36 -19.07 -20.18
CA CYS A 415 -0.85 -18.28 -20.30
C CYS A 415 -0.86 -17.47 -21.61
N GLN A 416 -2.03 -16.97 -21.99
CA GLN A 416 -2.24 -16.14 -23.17
C GLN A 416 -3.04 -14.87 -22.80
N LEU A 417 -2.37 -13.93 -22.14
CA LEU A 417 -2.90 -12.59 -21.84
C LEU A 417 -2.57 -11.63 -23.01
N ALA A 418 -3.43 -10.66 -23.33
CA ALA A 418 -3.13 -9.67 -24.37
C ALA A 418 -1.92 -8.82 -23.95
N VAL A 419 -0.93 -8.62 -24.82
CA VAL A 419 0.37 -8.06 -24.37
C VAL A 419 0.41 -6.53 -24.29
N ASP A 420 -0.66 -5.88 -24.71
CA ASP A 420 -0.84 -4.42 -24.79
C ASP A 420 -2.02 -3.89 -23.98
N ASP A 421 -2.79 -4.75 -23.29
CA ASP A 421 -3.79 -4.32 -22.30
C ASP A 421 -3.15 -4.24 -20.89
N PRO A 422 -2.95 -3.04 -20.33
CA PRO A 422 -2.30 -2.87 -19.04
C PRO A 422 -3.12 -3.42 -17.86
N LYS A 423 -4.41 -3.75 -18.06
CA LYS A 423 -5.26 -4.49 -17.08
C LYS A 423 -4.67 -5.82 -16.66
N HIS A 424 -3.95 -6.50 -17.55
CA HIS A 424 -3.32 -7.78 -17.22
C HIS A 424 -2.12 -7.61 -16.28
N LEU A 425 -1.37 -6.50 -16.41
CA LEU A 425 -0.25 -6.20 -15.52
C LEU A 425 -0.76 -5.70 -14.16
N SER A 426 -1.70 -4.74 -14.13
CA SER A 426 -2.25 -4.24 -12.87
C SER A 426 -3.09 -5.28 -12.14
N GLY A 427 -3.88 -6.10 -12.83
CA GLY A 427 -4.68 -7.16 -12.21
C GLY A 427 -3.81 -8.19 -11.51
N LEU A 428 -2.62 -8.49 -12.03
CA LEU A 428 -1.63 -9.33 -11.35
C LEU A 428 -1.04 -8.63 -10.12
N ILE A 429 -0.58 -7.38 -10.26
CA ILE A 429 0.12 -6.68 -9.17
C ILE A 429 -0.86 -6.31 -8.04
N TYR A 430 -1.96 -5.63 -8.39
CA TYR A 430 -2.95 -5.12 -7.46
C TYR A 430 -3.87 -6.23 -6.92
N GLY A 431 -4.01 -7.36 -7.64
CA GLY A 431 -4.69 -8.55 -7.11
C GLY A 431 -4.02 -9.10 -5.86
N PHE A 432 -2.68 -9.09 -5.78
CA PHE A 432 -1.95 -9.46 -4.56
C PHE A 432 -2.12 -8.43 -3.43
N LEU A 433 -2.01 -7.15 -3.76
CA LEU A 433 -2.08 -6.06 -2.79
C LEU A 433 -3.47 -5.91 -2.17
N ARG A 434 -4.52 -5.89 -3.01
CA ARG A 434 -5.92 -5.84 -2.56
C ARG A 434 -6.30 -7.14 -1.84
N GLY A 435 -5.87 -8.30 -2.34
CA GLY A 435 -6.07 -9.58 -1.66
C GLY A 435 -5.50 -9.59 -0.24
N GLY A 436 -4.24 -9.18 -0.07
CA GLY A 436 -3.61 -9.02 1.25
C GLY A 436 -4.36 -8.02 2.15
N ALA A 437 -4.71 -6.85 1.61
CA ALA A 437 -5.46 -5.80 2.33
C ALA A 437 -6.86 -6.28 2.77
N ARG A 438 -7.56 -7.03 1.92
CA ARG A 438 -8.88 -7.62 2.20
C ARG A 438 -8.83 -8.65 3.31
N LEU A 439 -7.84 -9.55 3.26
CA LEU A 439 -7.70 -10.65 4.22
C LEU A 439 -7.29 -10.18 5.64
N THR A 440 -6.83 -8.93 5.77
CA THR A 440 -6.27 -8.38 7.01
C THR A 440 -6.94 -7.10 7.50
N ASP A 441 -7.98 -6.63 6.80
CA ASP A 441 -8.65 -5.33 6.99
C ASP A 441 -7.70 -4.10 6.98
N LYS A 442 -6.66 -4.17 6.15
CA LYS A 442 -5.62 -3.14 6.01
C LYS A 442 -5.71 -2.39 4.68
N SER A 443 -4.75 -1.51 4.43
CA SER A 443 -4.66 -0.68 3.23
C SER A 443 -3.62 -1.21 2.23
N TRP A 444 -3.58 -0.62 1.03
CA TRP A 444 -2.54 -0.88 0.05
C TRP A 444 -2.28 0.33 -0.86
N GLY A 445 -1.23 0.27 -1.66
CA GLY A 445 -0.90 1.32 -2.63
C GLY A 445 0.08 0.90 -3.72
N THR A 446 0.46 1.89 -4.53
CA THR A 446 1.40 1.72 -5.65
C THR A 446 2.36 2.90 -5.69
N SER A 447 3.53 2.70 -6.29
CA SER A 447 4.44 3.79 -6.61
C SER A 447 4.79 3.82 -8.10
N ILE A 448 5.48 4.88 -8.54
CA ILE A 448 6.06 5.02 -9.88
C ILE A 448 7.57 5.27 -9.73
N TYR A 449 8.35 4.60 -10.59
CA TYR A 449 9.82 4.65 -10.66
C TYR A 449 10.28 5.20 -12.02
N GLY A 450 11.50 5.72 -12.06
CA GLY A 450 12.18 6.20 -13.28
C GLY A 450 12.37 5.15 -14.38
N GLN A 451 12.17 3.86 -14.10
CA GLN A 451 12.14 2.80 -15.10
C GLN A 451 10.74 2.22 -15.38
N VAL A 452 9.66 2.74 -14.79
CA VAL A 452 8.30 2.39 -15.24
C VAL A 452 8.10 2.97 -16.64
N ASP A 453 7.48 2.20 -17.53
CA ASP A 453 7.09 2.69 -18.85
C ASP A 453 6.16 3.91 -18.69
N ARG A 454 6.56 5.03 -19.31
CA ARG A 454 5.87 6.32 -19.19
C ARG A 454 4.46 6.26 -19.76
N ALA A 455 4.21 5.36 -20.71
CA ALA A 455 2.87 5.13 -21.26
C ALA A 455 1.91 4.50 -20.23
N ASP A 456 2.42 3.64 -19.35
CA ASP A 456 1.62 2.92 -18.35
C ASP A 456 1.40 3.74 -17.08
N ALA A 457 2.34 4.63 -16.73
CA ALA A 457 2.42 5.27 -15.41
C ALA A 457 1.14 6.02 -14.99
N PHE A 458 0.54 6.81 -15.88
CA PHE A 458 -0.70 7.55 -15.62
C PHE A 458 -1.89 6.61 -15.38
N TRP A 459 -1.99 5.56 -16.19
CA TRP A 459 -3.07 4.60 -16.13
C TRP A 459 -2.96 3.68 -14.90
N LEU A 460 -1.74 3.29 -14.51
CA LEU A 460 -1.50 2.53 -13.29
C LEU A 460 -1.98 3.28 -12.03
N LEU A 461 -1.72 4.60 -11.94
CA LEU A 461 -2.17 5.43 -10.82
C LEU A 461 -3.70 5.51 -10.71
N THR A 462 -4.40 5.78 -11.82
CA THR A 462 -5.87 5.88 -11.81
C THR A 462 -6.53 4.52 -11.59
N GLN A 463 -6.04 3.47 -12.24
CA GLN A 463 -6.51 2.10 -12.02
C GLN A 463 -6.32 1.62 -10.58
N ALA A 464 -5.22 2.00 -9.91
CA ALA A 464 -5.00 1.69 -8.50
C ALA A 464 -6.02 2.41 -7.60
N TYR A 465 -6.30 3.68 -7.88
CA TYR A 465 -7.31 4.45 -7.15
C TYR A 465 -8.70 3.84 -7.26
N ASP A 466 -9.10 3.46 -8.48
CA ASP A 466 -10.39 2.83 -8.76
C ASP A 466 -10.54 1.44 -8.13
N LEU A 467 -9.43 0.79 -7.76
CA LEU A 467 -9.40 -0.49 -7.04
C LEU A 467 -9.24 -0.33 -5.51
N GLY A 468 -9.26 0.90 -5.00
CA GLY A 468 -9.22 1.19 -3.56
C GLY A 468 -7.83 1.40 -2.96
N ALA A 469 -6.79 1.65 -3.76
CA ALA A 469 -5.47 2.05 -3.24
C ALA A 469 -5.58 3.37 -2.46
N THR A 470 -4.85 3.46 -1.35
CA THR A 470 -4.83 4.64 -0.47
C THR A 470 -3.47 5.33 -0.41
N HIS A 471 -2.44 4.75 -1.02
CA HIS A 471 -1.07 5.23 -0.99
C HIS A 471 -0.51 5.30 -2.43
N PHE A 472 0.02 6.45 -2.81
CA PHE A 472 0.53 6.77 -4.14
C PHE A 472 1.84 7.52 -4.02
N PHE A 473 2.95 6.94 -4.45
CA PHE A 473 4.24 7.57 -4.20
C PHE A 473 5.14 7.60 -5.43
N PHE A 474 6.05 8.56 -5.43
CA PHE A 474 7.16 8.66 -6.37
C PHE A 474 8.41 8.32 -5.57
N TRP A 475 9.20 7.35 -6.04
CA TRP A 475 10.35 6.90 -5.26
C TRP A 475 11.48 7.95 -5.23
N ASP A 476 12.56 7.60 -4.54
CA ASP A 476 13.73 8.43 -4.40
C ASP A 476 14.34 8.85 -5.75
N ASN A 477 15.21 9.85 -5.67
CA ASN A 477 15.81 10.45 -6.84
C ASN A 477 17.02 9.63 -7.36
N ALA A 478 17.27 8.40 -6.87
CA ALA A 478 18.53 7.70 -7.12
C ALA A 478 18.55 6.98 -8.48
N ARG A 479 19.48 7.38 -9.35
CA ARG A 479 19.84 6.68 -10.60
C ARG A 479 18.61 6.25 -11.43
N LEU A 480 18.47 4.95 -11.69
CA LEU A 480 17.37 4.39 -12.48
C LEU A 480 16.00 4.57 -11.79
N ALA A 481 15.94 4.67 -10.47
CA ALA A 481 14.70 4.77 -9.72
C ALA A 481 14.07 6.18 -9.76
N CYS A 482 14.90 7.20 -10.04
CA CYS A 482 14.51 8.61 -10.14
C CYS A 482 13.36 8.88 -11.11
N VAL A 483 12.21 9.31 -10.59
CA VAL A 483 11.19 10.02 -11.39
C VAL A 483 11.54 11.52 -11.32
N PRO A 484 11.83 12.20 -12.44
CA PRO A 484 12.13 13.62 -12.42
C PRO A 484 11.00 14.44 -11.80
N TYR A 485 11.34 15.42 -10.97
CA TYR A 485 10.40 16.33 -10.30
C TYR A 485 9.27 16.88 -11.20
N GLY A 486 9.57 17.43 -12.39
CA GLY A 486 8.53 17.82 -13.35
C GLY A 486 7.56 16.69 -13.78
N GLU A 487 8.04 15.45 -13.86
CA GLU A 487 7.20 14.25 -14.12
C GLU A 487 6.38 13.86 -12.88
N CYS A 488 6.95 13.93 -11.66
CA CYS A 488 6.21 13.76 -10.40
C CYS A 488 5.04 14.75 -10.29
N LEU A 489 5.27 16.03 -10.61
CA LEU A 489 4.21 17.05 -10.61
C LEU A 489 3.14 16.78 -11.68
N ALA A 490 3.51 16.27 -12.85
CA ALA A 490 2.56 15.91 -13.90
C ALA A 490 1.67 14.71 -13.48
N LEU A 491 2.27 13.66 -12.91
CA LEU A 491 1.58 12.50 -12.39
C LEU A 491 0.64 12.87 -11.22
N ALA A 492 1.11 13.72 -10.29
CA ALA A 492 0.29 14.22 -9.18
C ALA A 492 -0.92 15.04 -9.66
N ARG A 493 -0.73 15.94 -10.64
CA ARG A 493 -1.84 16.73 -11.22
C ARG A 493 -2.88 15.85 -11.91
N HIS A 494 -2.43 14.81 -12.62
CA HIS A 494 -3.33 13.84 -13.26
C HIS A 494 -4.12 13.05 -12.22
N LEU A 495 -3.45 12.49 -11.21
CA LEU A 495 -4.13 11.78 -10.12
C LEU A 495 -5.12 12.71 -9.42
N ARG A 496 -4.74 13.95 -9.05
CA ARG A 496 -5.64 14.92 -8.42
C ARG A 496 -6.90 15.18 -9.25
N ALA A 497 -6.77 15.38 -10.57
CA ALA A 497 -7.92 15.57 -11.44
C ALA A 497 -8.88 14.35 -11.44
N HIS A 498 -8.33 13.13 -11.33
CA HIS A 498 -9.10 11.91 -11.15
C HIS A 498 -9.79 11.86 -9.77
N LEU A 499 -9.11 12.24 -8.69
CA LEU A 499 -9.70 12.36 -7.34
C LEU A 499 -10.87 13.34 -7.31
N GLU A 500 -10.70 14.51 -7.94
CA GLU A 500 -11.68 15.60 -7.93
C GLU A 500 -12.90 15.30 -8.82
N SER A 501 -12.78 14.38 -9.78
CA SER A 501 -13.90 13.85 -10.58
C SER A 501 -14.58 12.62 -9.97
N HIS A 502 -13.89 11.86 -9.10
CA HIS A 502 -14.40 10.64 -8.46
C HIS A 502 -14.35 10.68 -6.91
N PRO A 503 -14.72 11.79 -6.22
CA PRO A 503 -14.39 12.01 -4.81
C PRO A 503 -15.12 11.11 -3.80
N LYS A 504 -16.10 10.31 -4.24
CA LYS A 504 -16.89 9.42 -3.38
C LYS A 504 -16.45 7.98 -3.59
N ARG A 505 -15.82 7.39 -2.56
CA ARG A 505 -15.30 6.02 -2.57
C ARG A 505 -15.87 5.24 -1.39
N ASP A 506 -16.39 4.05 -1.65
CA ASP A 506 -16.60 3.06 -0.60
C ASP A 506 -15.37 2.14 -0.57
N LEU A 507 -14.42 2.42 0.33
CA LEU A 507 -13.19 1.64 0.44
C LEU A 507 -13.46 0.19 0.87
N GLU A 508 -14.53 -0.09 1.62
CA GLU A 508 -14.88 -1.45 2.02
C GLU A 508 -15.43 -2.24 0.83
N GLN A 509 -16.28 -1.61 0.01
CA GLN A 509 -16.76 -2.20 -1.25
C GLN A 509 -15.59 -2.44 -2.22
N LEU A 510 -14.70 -1.46 -2.42
CA LEU A 510 -13.56 -1.58 -3.33
C LEU A 510 -12.57 -2.66 -2.87
N LYS A 511 -12.24 -2.70 -1.57
CA LYS A 511 -11.41 -3.74 -0.94
C LYS A 511 -12.01 -5.14 -1.13
N ARG A 512 -13.34 -5.26 -1.20
CA ARG A 512 -14.07 -6.54 -1.34
C ARG A 512 -14.55 -6.84 -2.77
N ALA A 513 -14.13 -6.06 -3.77
CA ALA A 513 -14.64 -6.15 -5.15
C ALA A 513 -14.30 -7.45 -5.91
N ALA A 514 -13.39 -8.29 -5.39
CA ALA A 514 -13.08 -9.58 -6.01
C ALA A 514 -14.11 -10.67 -5.69
N GLU A 515 -14.53 -11.39 -6.72
CA GLU A 515 -15.38 -12.57 -6.61
C GLU A 515 -14.57 -13.85 -6.36
N VAL A 516 -13.30 -13.88 -6.82
CA VAL A 516 -12.44 -15.07 -6.82
C VAL A 516 -11.15 -14.79 -6.06
N ALA A 517 -10.68 -15.73 -5.25
CA ALA A 517 -9.33 -15.75 -4.71
C ALA A 517 -8.49 -16.85 -5.37
N ILE A 518 -7.26 -16.54 -5.82
CA ILE A 518 -6.33 -17.52 -6.39
C ILE A 518 -5.07 -17.56 -5.53
N LEU A 519 -4.73 -18.74 -5.02
CA LEU A 519 -3.73 -18.93 -3.97
C LEU A 519 -2.52 -19.71 -4.50
N LEU A 520 -1.31 -19.17 -4.25
CA LEU A 520 -0.04 -19.83 -4.49
C LEU A 520 0.47 -20.55 -3.24
N PRO A 521 1.27 -21.62 -3.35
CA PRO A 521 1.97 -22.17 -2.19
C PRO A 521 2.92 -21.13 -1.59
N PRO A 522 3.07 -21.06 -0.24
CA PRO A 522 3.98 -20.14 0.41
C PRO A 522 5.41 -20.24 -0.14
N GLY A 523 6.01 -19.08 -0.39
CA GLY A 523 7.33 -18.95 -1.00
C GLY A 523 7.35 -18.93 -2.54
N TYR A 524 6.27 -19.27 -3.25
CA TYR A 524 6.23 -19.11 -4.71
C TYR A 524 5.88 -17.67 -5.04
N ASN A 525 6.70 -16.99 -5.86
CA ASN A 525 6.44 -15.60 -6.22
C ASN A 525 6.75 -15.31 -7.70
N LEU A 526 6.59 -14.04 -8.07
CA LEU A 526 6.69 -13.57 -9.46
C LEU A 526 8.14 -13.25 -9.88
N GLY A 527 9.11 -13.29 -8.96
CA GLY A 527 10.46 -12.75 -9.14
C GLY A 527 10.61 -11.29 -8.66
N HIS A 528 11.62 -10.59 -9.19
CA HIS A 528 11.98 -9.19 -8.86
C HIS A 528 12.05 -8.34 -10.15
N VAL A 529 13.19 -7.70 -10.48
CA VAL A 529 13.54 -7.15 -11.83
C VAL A 529 13.34 -8.12 -13.00
N HIS A 530 13.01 -9.37 -12.71
CA HIS A 530 12.72 -10.44 -13.65
C HIS A 530 11.29 -10.98 -13.45
N LEU A 531 10.31 -10.09 -13.21
CA LEU A 531 8.87 -10.41 -13.20
C LEU A 531 8.49 -11.19 -14.46
N GLY A 532 8.40 -12.52 -14.35
CA GLY A 532 8.14 -13.43 -15.47
C GLY A 532 9.36 -14.01 -16.21
N LYS A 533 10.62 -13.87 -15.77
CA LYS A 533 11.78 -14.59 -16.38
C LYS A 533 12.27 -15.74 -15.52
N GLY A 534 11.56 -16.86 -15.62
CA GLY A 534 12.08 -18.21 -15.38
C GLY A 534 12.70 -18.55 -14.02
N SER A 535 12.64 -17.66 -13.03
CA SER A 535 13.25 -17.83 -11.70
C SER A 535 12.37 -17.21 -10.62
N LEU A 536 12.13 -17.96 -9.54
CA LEU A 536 11.45 -17.44 -8.35
C LEU A 536 12.43 -16.56 -7.57
N TRP A 537 11.92 -15.53 -6.89
CA TRP A 537 12.66 -14.52 -6.12
C TRP A 537 13.73 -13.72 -6.90
N GLY A 538 13.94 -13.97 -8.20
CA GLY A 538 15.11 -13.45 -8.91
C GLY A 538 16.42 -14.14 -8.47
N LEU A 539 16.34 -15.42 -8.13
CA LEU A 539 17.45 -16.32 -7.81
C LEU A 539 17.52 -17.44 -8.86
N GLY A 540 18.66 -17.58 -9.55
CA GLY A 540 18.79 -18.59 -10.62
C GLY A 540 18.72 -20.03 -10.11
N GLU A 541 19.09 -20.21 -8.84
CA GLU A 541 18.95 -21.44 -8.07
C GLU A 541 17.49 -21.86 -7.86
N LEU A 542 16.52 -20.97 -8.06
CA LEU A 542 15.08 -21.26 -8.06
C LEU A 542 14.48 -21.13 -9.47
N ASN A 543 15.23 -21.58 -10.48
CA ASN A 543 14.74 -21.64 -11.86
C ASN A 543 13.57 -22.62 -12.02
N LEU A 544 12.66 -22.33 -12.94
CA LEU A 544 11.38 -23.03 -13.05
C LEU A 544 11.45 -24.51 -13.49
N GLU A 545 12.60 -24.99 -13.95
CA GLU A 545 12.80 -26.39 -14.33
C GLU A 545 13.18 -27.28 -13.14
N ARG A 546 13.55 -26.70 -12.01
CA ARG A 546 13.79 -27.43 -10.76
C ARG A 546 12.52 -28.05 -10.21
N ARG A 547 12.67 -29.22 -9.58
CA ARG A 547 11.56 -29.94 -8.95
C ARG A 547 11.43 -29.59 -7.47
N ASN A 548 10.20 -29.42 -7.02
CA ASN A 548 9.86 -29.26 -5.61
C ASN A 548 9.87 -30.62 -4.87
N ARG A 549 9.57 -30.59 -3.57
CA ARG A 549 9.47 -31.78 -2.70
C ARG A 549 8.45 -32.85 -3.15
N SER A 550 7.48 -32.48 -3.99
CA SER A 550 6.50 -33.40 -4.59
C SER A 550 6.98 -33.96 -5.94
N GLY A 551 8.21 -33.66 -6.36
CA GLY A 551 8.77 -34.04 -7.66
C GLY A 551 8.21 -33.21 -8.83
N ILE A 552 7.45 -32.15 -8.58
CA ILE A 552 6.79 -31.33 -9.61
C ILE A 552 7.68 -30.13 -9.97
N PRO A 553 7.90 -29.82 -11.26
CA PRO A 553 8.63 -28.62 -11.66
C PRO A 553 7.93 -27.35 -11.17
N TYR A 554 8.69 -26.35 -10.67
CA TYR A 554 8.09 -25.06 -10.26
C TYR A 554 7.31 -24.41 -11.42
N ARG A 555 7.70 -24.64 -12.69
CA ARG A 555 6.94 -24.17 -13.86
C ARG A 555 5.49 -24.67 -13.84
N THR A 556 5.25 -25.95 -13.55
CA THR A 556 3.90 -26.54 -13.58
C THR A 556 2.97 -25.86 -12.57
N VAL A 557 3.45 -25.65 -11.33
CA VAL A 557 2.70 -24.94 -10.28
C VAL A 557 2.36 -23.52 -10.74
N MET A 558 3.35 -22.75 -11.21
CA MET A 558 3.13 -21.38 -11.66
C MET A 558 2.25 -21.30 -12.92
N SER A 559 2.39 -22.23 -13.86
CA SER A 559 1.53 -22.33 -15.06
C SER A 559 0.06 -22.51 -14.69
N HIS A 560 -0.26 -23.32 -13.69
CA HIS A 560 -1.64 -23.47 -13.21
C HIS A 560 -2.17 -22.18 -12.60
N PHE A 561 -1.39 -21.49 -11.77
CA PHE A 561 -1.74 -20.19 -11.21
C PHE A 561 -2.04 -19.13 -12.29
N PHE A 562 -1.14 -18.98 -13.26
CA PHE A 562 -1.34 -18.03 -14.35
C PHE A 562 -2.46 -18.41 -15.33
N THR A 563 -2.81 -19.70 -15.43
CA THR A 563 -3.96 -20.15 -16.24
C THR A 563 -5.29 -19.78 -15.58
N GLU A 564 -5.40 -19.85 -14.24
CA GLU A 564 -6.59 -19.38 -13.52
C GLU A 564 -6.72 -17.85 -13.52
N ILE A 565 -5.59 -17.11 -13.51
CA ILE A 565 -5.56 -15.66 -13.78
C ILE A 565 -6.07 -15.36 -15.18
N GLU A 566 -5.56 -16.08 -16.21
CA GLU A 566 -6.03 -15.95 -17.60
C GLU A 566 -7.54 -16.22 -17.69
N ARG A 567 -8.05 -17.22 -16.97
CA ARG A 567 -9.48 -17.55 -16.91
C ARG A 567 -10.29 -16.39 -16.36
N CYS A 568 -9.93 -15.86 -15.20
CA CYS A 568 -10.69 -14.78 -14.58
C CYS A 568 -10.66 -13.51 -15.44
N ALA A 569 -9.48 -13.14 -15.97
CA ALA A 569 -9.33 -12.00 -16.87
C ALA A 569 -10.17 -12.12 -18.15
N ARG A 570 -10.20 -13.29 -18.80
CA ARG A 570 -10.99 -13.54 -20.01
C ARG A 570 -12.51 -13.56 -19.77
N LEU A 571 -12.94 -13.92 -18.56
CA LEU A 571 -14.34 -13.90 -18.16
C LEU A 571 -14.80 -12.54 -17.60
N GLY A 572 -13.90 -11.56 -17.49
CA GLY A 572 -14.19 -10.26 -16.85
C GLY A 572 -14.41 -10.35 -15.34
N ILE A 573 -14.03 -11.46 -14.71
CA ILE A 573 -14.22 -11.72 -13.28
C ILE A 573 -13.09 -11.04 -12.50
N THR A 574 -13.46 -10.25 -11.48
CA THR A 574 -12.47 -9.60 -10.61
C THR A 574 -11.91 -10.62 -9.62
N TYR A 575 -10.58 -10.72 -9.54
CA TYR A 575 -9.87 -11.70 -8.71
C TYR A 575 -8.86 -11.04 -7.76
N ASP A 576 -8.65 -11.65 -6.61
CA ASP A 576 -7.56 -11.38 -5.66
C ASP A 576 -6.57 -12.54 -5.65
N LEU A 577 -5.33 -12.24 -5.26
CA LEU A 577 -4.22 -13.18 -5.23
C LEU A 577 -3.58 -13.20 -3.83
N ALA A 578 -3.12 -14.36 -3.36
CA ALA A 578 -2.40 -14.46 -2.10
C ALA A 578 -1.50 -15.70 -2.04
N TRP A 579 -0.69 -15.83 -0.99
CA TRP A 579 -0.19 -17.13 -0.56
C TRP A 579 -1.27 -17.89 0.22
N ASP A 580 -1.29 -19.20 0.04
CA ASP A 580 -2.09 -20.16 0.81
C ASP A 580 -1.49 -20.32 2.23
N LEU A 581 -1.77 -19.34 3.08
CA LEU A 581 -1.22 -19.23 4.43
C LEU A 581 -2.24 -19.74 5.47
N PRO A 582 -1.79 -20.46 6.51
CA PRO A 582 -2.67 -20.91 7.58
C PRO A 582 -3.26 -19.72 8.35
N GLY A 583 -4.52 -19.85 8.76
CA GLY A 583 -5.21 -18.84 9.58
C GLY A 583 -5.87 -17.69 8.81
N LEU A 584 -5.68 -17.57 7.49
CA LEU A 584 -6.38 -16.57 6.69
C LEU A 584 -7.83 -17.00 6.38
N ALA A 585 -8.78 -16.06 6.53
CA ALA A 585 -10.20 -16.29 6.30
C ALA A 585 -10.62 -15.79 4.90
N PHE A 586 -10.80 -16.71 3.96
CA PHE A 586 -11.27 -16.41 2.60
C PHE A 586 -12.81 -16.29 2.50
N SER A 587 -13.45 -15.68 3.51
CA SER A 587 -14.90 -15.48 3.51
C SER A 587 -15.35 -14.39 2.52
N GLY A 588 -16.50 -14.59 1.89
CA GLY A 588 -17.11 -13.62 0.97
C GLY A 588 -16.51 -13.57 -0.44
N TYR A 589 -15.59 -14.47 -0.78
CA TYR A 589 -15.36 -14.81 -2.19
C TYR A 589 -16.43 -15.83 -2.62
N ARG A 590 -16.88 -15.79 -3.88
CA ARG A 590 -17.69 -16.86 -4.47
C ARG A 590 -16.87 -18.14 -4.63
N GLU A 591 -15.60 -17.96 -5.00
CA GLU A 591 -14.71 -19.04 -5.39
C GLU A 591 -13.32 -18.85 -4.79
N VAL A 592 -12.74 -19.90 -4.22
CA VAL A 592 -11.34 -19.92 -3.74
C VAL A 592 -10.59 -21.05 -4.42
N ILE A 593 -9.45 -20.74 -5.03
CA ILE A 593 -8.69 -21.64 -5.89
C ILE A 593 -7.29 -21.82 -5.30
N HIS A 594 -7.03 -22.99 -4.73
CA HIS A 594 -5.73 -23.37 -4.19
C HIS A 594 -4.89 -24.04 -5.29
N VAL A 595 -3.82 -23.39 -5.74
CA VAL A 595 -2.82 -24.02 -6.59
C VAL A 595 -1.79 -24.70 -5.70
N ARG A 596 -1.70 -26.03 -5.78
CA ARG A 596 -0.94 -26.86 -4.83
C ARG A 596 0.45 -27.23 -5.36
N GLU A 597 1.38 -27.48 -4.45
CA GLU A 597 2.73 -27.94 -4.80
C GLU A 597 2.76 -29.30 -5.50
N ASP A 598 1.78 -30.17 -5.23
CA ASP A 598 1.61 -31.45 -5.93
C ASP A 598 1.09 -31.29 -7.38
N GLY A 599 1.06 -30.06 -7.89
CA GLY A 599 0.63 -29.70 -9.24
C GLY A 599 -0.88 -29.68 -9.43
N LYS A 600 -1.67 -30.03 -8.40
CA LYS A 600 -3.13 -30.04 -8.51
C LYS A 600 -3.72 -28.65 -8.29
N VAL A 601 -4.94 -28.46 -8.75
CA VAL A 601 -5.74 -27.26 -8.51
C VAL A 601 -6.98 -27.66 -7.75
N GLU A 602 -7.22 -27.02 -6.62
CA GLU A 602 -8.34 -27.34 -5.74
C GLU A 602 -9.27 -26.13 -5.63
N VAL A 603 -10.52 -26.31 -6.05
CA VAL A 603 -11.53 -25.26 -6.16
C VAL A 603 -12.58 -25.45 -5.07
N HIS A 604 -12.85 -24.37 -4.33
CA HIS A 604 -13.90 -24.28 -3.32
C HIS A 604 -14.95 -23.28 -3.81
N GLU A 605 -16.18 -23.73 -4.04
CA GLU A 605 -17.31 -22.95 -4.54
C GLU A 605 -18.60 -23.52 -3.93
N ASP A 606 -19.50 -22.69 -3.40
CA ASP A 606 -20.78 -23.10 -2.77
C ASP A 606 -20.65 -24.26 -1.75
N SER A 607 -19.63 -24.21 -0.88
CA SER A 607 -19.23 -25.28 0.06
C SER A 607 -18.82 -26.62 -0.57
N LYS A 608 -18.77 -26.73 -1.90
CA LYS A 608 -18.25 -27.88 -2.63
C LYS A 608 -16.76 -27.73 -2.88
N ARG A 609 -16.02 -28.79 -2.58
CA ARG A 609 -14.58 -28.94 -2.87
C ARG A 609 -14.39 -29.81 -4.11
N THR A 610 -13.69 -29.30 -5.11
CA THR A 610 -13.36 -30.05 -6.34
C THR A 610 -11.84 -30.07 -6.53
N LEU A 611 -11.25 -31.27 -6.64
CA LEU A 611 -9.81 -31.44 -6.89
C LEU A 611 -9.58 -31.78 -8.37
N LEU A 612 -8.82 -30.94 -9.06
CA LEU A 612 -8.48 -31.05 -10.48
C LEU A 612 -7.01 -31.43 -10.64
N SER A 613 -6.69 -32.18 -11.69
CA SER A 613 -5.31 -32.52 -12.07
C SER A 613 -4.53 -31.34 -12.65
N GLN A 614 -5.23 -30.30 -13.12
CA GLN A 614 -4.67 -29.11 -13.76
C GLN A 614 -5.64 -27.92 -13.64
N ALA A 615 -5.14 -26.71 -13.94
CA ALA A 615 -5.97 -25.51 -14.04
C ALA A 615 -6.99 -25.58 -15.19
N ARG A 616 -8.08 -24.80 -15.07
CA ARG A 616 -9.12 -24.70 -16.09
C ARG A 616 -8.72 -23.68 -17.16
N THR A 617 -8.21 -24.20 -18.28
CA THR A 617 -7.86 -23.36 -19.43
C THR A 617 -9.11 -22.69 -20.03
N PRO A 618 -9.15 -21.36 -20.14
CA PRO A 618 -10.26 -20.63 -20.78
C PRO A 618 -10.21 -20.74 -22.31
N PRO A 619 -11.28 -20.33 -23.01
CA PRO A 619 -11.25 -20.10 -24.46
C PRO A 619 -10.16 -19.10 -24.85
N ARG A 620 -9.22 -19.57 -25.65
CA ARG A 620 -8.05 -18.80 -26.12
C ARG A 620 -8.29 -18.15 -27.49
N PRO A 621 -7.47 -17.15 -27.89
CA PRO A 621 -7.65 -16.46 -29.16
C PRO A 621 -7.51 -17.44 -30.32
N SER A 622 -8.39 -17.32 -31.31
CA SER A 622 -8.31 -18.08 -32.56
C SER A 622 -7.05 -17.73 -33.35
N GLY A 623 -6.69 -18.61 -34.29
CA GLY A 623 -5.57 -18.39 -35.21
C GLY A 623 -4.25 -19.02 -34.76
N ALA A 624 -3.29 -19.05 -35.68
CA ALA A 624 -2.00 -19.72 -35.48
C ALA A 624 -1.07 -18.90 -34.56
N PRO A 625 -0.35 -19.54 -33.62
CA PRO A 625 0.75 -18.90 -32.90
C PRO A 625 1.91 -18.55 -33.86
N PRO A 626 2.84 -17.66 -33.48
CA PRO A 626 4.07 -17.45 -34.24
C PRO A 626 4.89 -18.73 -34.33
N GLN A 627 5.64 -18.92 -35.41
CA GLN A 627 6.53 -20.08 -35.55
C GLN A 627 7.94 -19.74 -35.07
N LEU A 628 8.62 -20.66 -34.38
CA LEU A 628 9.97 -20.48 -33.86
C LEU A 628 10.86 -21.68 -34.19
N ALA A 629 11.99 -21.43 -34.84
CA ALA A 629 13.03 -22.43 -35.10
C ALA A 629 14.40 -21.92 -34.64
N VAL A 630 15.23 -22.78 -34.05
CA VAL A 630 16.55 -22.41 -33.50
C VAL A 630 17.67 -23.25 -34.13
N ALA A 631 18.67 -22.58 -34.68
CA ALA A 631 19.93 -23.16 -35.14
C ALA A 631 21.08 -22.73 -34.20
N LEU A 632 22.02 -23.64 -33.94
CA LEU A 632 23.23 -23.38 -33.14
C LEU A 632 24.47 -23.58 -34.00
N SER A 633 25.50 -22.75 -33.81
CA SER A 633 26.82 -22.93 -34.44
C SER A 633 27.54 -24.21 -33.97
N ALA A 634 27.26 -24.65 -32.74
CA ALA A 634 27.75 -25.90 -32.17
C ALA A 634 26.69 -26.51 -31.25
N ARG A 635 26.48 -27.82 -31.37
CA ARG A 635 25.67 -28.63 -30.43
C ARG A 635 26.54 -29.47 -29.48
N ARG A 636 27.82 -29.62 -29.80
CA ARG A 636 28.82 -30.33 -29.00
C ARG A 636 30.19 -29.66 -29.17
N GLY A 637 31.03 -29.67 -28.13
CA GLY A 637 32.40 -29.16 -28.17
C GLY A 637 33.07 -29.19 -26.79
N ARG A 638 34.35 -28.81 -26.72
CA ARG A 638 35.09 -28.73 -25.45
C ARG A 638 34.83 -27.41 -24.71
N ALA A 639 34.94 -27.42 -23.39
CA ALA A 639 34.97 -26.20 -22.59
C ALA A 639 36.29 -25.43 -22.80
N PRO A 640 36.28 -24.09 -22.91
CA PRO A 640 35.12 -23.22 -23.02
C PRO A 640 34.52 -23.23 -24.43
N LEU A 641 33.22 -23.57 -24.55
CA LEU A 641 32.52 -23.59 -25.84
C LEU A 641 31.84 -22.25 -26.12
N GLN A 642 32.17 -21.62 -27.25
CA GLN A 642 31.44 -20.46 -27.76
C GLN A 642 30.29 -20.91 -28.66
N VAL A 643 29.07 -20.46 -28.35
CA VAL A 643 27.86 -20.84 -29.08
C VAL A 643 27.14 -19.60 -29.59
N ARG A 644 26.92 -19.55 -30.91
CA ARG A 644 25.97 -18.65 -31.55
C ARG A 644 24.64 -19.35 -31.74
N ALA A 645 23.59 -18.82 -31.15
CA ALA A 645 22.21 -19.25 -31.40
C ALA A 645 21.52 -18.25 -32.32
N ARG A 646 20.89 -18.77 -33.38
CA ARG A 646 20.08 -18.02 -34.34
C ARG A 646 18.66 -18.55 -34.27
N ALA A 647 17.71 -17.71 -33.86
CA ALA A 647 16.29 -17.97 -34.02
C ALA A 647 15.81 -17.42 -35.37
N THR A 648 14.98 -18.19 -36.06
CA THR A 648 14.04 -17.70 -37.06
C THR A 648 12.66 -17.66 -36.40
N VAL A 649 12.03 -16.49 -36.39
CA VAL A 649 10.62 -16.33 -36.02
C VAL A 649 9.83 -15.97 -37.27
N VAL A 650 8.68 -16.62 -37.47
CA VAL A 650 7.72 -16.25 -38.53
C VAL A 650 6.45 -15.76 -37.87
N GLN A 651 6.08 -14.53 -38.16
CA GLN A 651 4.82 -13.93 -37.80
C GLN A 651 3.70 -14.56 -38.64
N THR A 652 2.64 -14.97 -37.94
CA THR A 652 1.42 -15.55 -38.48
C THR A 652 0.28 -14.53 -38.36
N ASP A 653 -0.72 -14.78 -37.52
CA ASP A 653 -1.99 -14.05 -37.53
C ASP A 653 -1.98 -12.77 -36.67
N ALA A 654 -0.92 -12.52 -35.89
CA ALA A 654 -0.75 -11.29 -35.11
C ALA A 654 0.74 -10.88 -35.04
N PRO A 655 1.06 -9.58 -34.86
CA PRO A 655 2.44 -9.12 -34.76
C PRO A 655 3.22 -9.71 -33.59
N VAL A 656 4.52 -9.97 -33.78
CA VAL A 656 5.41 -10.45 -32.72
C VAL A 656 6.05 -9.28 -31.98
N PHE A 657 5.83 -9.18 -30.67
CA PHE A 657 6.43 -8.12 -29.85
C PHE A 657 6.82 -8.61 -28.45
N TYR A 658 8.07 -8.33 -28.09
CA TYR A 658 8.59 -8.46 -26.73
C TYR A 658 9.78 -7.49 -26.59
N THR A 659 9.93 -6.80 -25.46
CA THR A 659 11.09 -5.93 -25.19
C THR A 659 11.75 -6.27 -23.87
N PHE A 660 13.06 -6.01 -23.73
CA PHE A 660 13.74 -6.08 -22.42
C PHE A 660 13.53 -4.81 -21.57
N GLY A 661 12.73 -3.85 -22.05
CA GLY A 661 12.65 -2.48 -21.56
C GLY A 661 13.57 -1.53 -22.34
N ALA A 662 13.54 -0.23 -21.99
CA ALA A 662 14.41 0.79 -22.57
C ALA A 662 15.90 0.41 -22.47
N ASP A 663 16.72 0.69 -23.47
CA ASP A 663 18.18 0.55 -23.38
C ASP A 663 18.83 1.65 -22.52
N THR A 664 20.15 1.80 -22.57
CA THR A 664 20.87 2.87 -21.84
C THR A 664 20.60 4.28 -22.37
N GLU A 665 19.99 4.41 -23.55
CA GLU A 665 19.65 5.67 -24.22
C GLU A 665 18.13 5.99 -24.11
N GLY A 666 17.35 5.14 -23.43
CA GLY A 666 15.90 5.28 -23.29
C GLY A 666 15.08 4.64 -24.40
N VAL A 667 15.71 3.90 -25.33
CA VAL A 667 15.05 3.34 -26.52
C VAL A 667 14.53 1.93 -26.27
N TYR A 668 13.25 1.69 -26.52
CA TYR A 668 12.64 0.36 -26.42
C TYR A 668 12.82 -0.43 -27.71
N HIS A 669 13.58 -1.53 -27.64
CA HIS A 669 13.82 -2.42 -28.78
C HIS A 669 12.85 -3.60 -28.76
N ASN A 670 12.29 -3.97 -29.92
CA ASN A 670 11.60 -5.26 -30.07
C ASN A 670 12.67 -6.36 -30.14
N ALA A 671 12.79 -7.13 -29.06
CA ALA A 671 13.70 -8.25 -28.91
C ALA A 671 13.23 -9.52 -29.62
N VAL A 672 11.92 -9.66 -29.85
CA VAL A 672 11.24 -10.79 -30.53
C VAL A 672 11.36 -12.15 -29.81
N VAL A 673 12.53 -12.49 -29.25
CA VAL A 673 12.82 -13.78 -28.60
C VAL A 673 13.40 -13.56 -27.20
N ALA A 674 12.81 -14.24 -26.20
CA ALA A 674 13.41 -14.43 -24.89
C ALA A 674 14.31 -15.67 -24.89
N TRP A 675 15.49 -15.55 -24.26
CA TRP A 675 16.53 -16.58 -24.26
C TRP A 675 16.92 -16.94 -22.82
N GLU A 676 16.88 -18.22 -22.50
CA GLU A 676 17.23 -18.74 -21.17
C GLU A 676 18.16 -19.96 -21.31
N LEU A 677 19.18 -20.04 -20.47
CA LEU A 677 20.13 -21.14 -20.46
C LEU A 677 20.11 -21.86 -19.12
N TYR A 678 20.01 -23.18 -19.16
CA TYR A 678 20.01 -24.07 -18.01
C TYR A 678 21.22 -25.03 -18.09
N GLY A 679 21.76 -25.42 -16.94
CA GLY A 679 22.86 -26.39 -16.83
C GLY A 679 24.25 -25.76 -16.63
N PRO A 680 25.27 -26.59 -16.32
CA PRO A 680 25.21 -28.04 -16.36
C PRO A 680 24.58 -28.70 -15.12
N ALA A 681 24.54 -28.02 -13.96
CA ALA A 681 23.81 -28.49 -12.77
C ALA A 681 22.34 -28.04 -12.78
N GLU A 682 21.53 -28.55 -11.85
CA GLU A 682 20.07 -28.28 -11.80
C GLU A 682 19.77 -26.83 -11.36
N GLU A 683 20.61 -26.30 -10.47
CA GLU A 683 20.59 -24.95 -9.94
C GLU A 683 21.26 -23.91 -10.88
N ASP A 684 21.89 -24.35 -11.97
CA ASP A 684 22.53 -23.46 -12.93
C ASP A 684 21.53 -22.90 -13.95
N TYR A 685 21.29 -21.59 -13.87
CA TYR A 685 20.39 -20.85 -14.75
C TYR A 685 20.89 -19.44 -15.03
N ARG A 686 20.65 -18.93 -16.25
CA ARG A 686 20.74 -17.50 -16.57
C ARG A 686 19.83 -17.10 -17.73
N VAL A 687 19.26 -15.91 -17.64
CA VAL A 687 18.65 -15.19 -18.77
C VAL A 687 19.76 -14.62 -19.65
N LEU A 688 19.70 -14.85 -20.96
CA LEU A 688 20.67 -14.28 -21.91
C LEU A 688 20.18 -12.90 -22.39
N THR A 689 20.37 -11.89 -21.54
CA THR A 689 20.07 -10.48 -21.85
C THR A 689 21.16 -9.89 -22.75
N PRO A 690 20.84 -9.21 -23.86
CA PRO A 690 21.84 -8.61 -24.74
C PRO A 690 22.58 -7.43 -24.08
N PRO A 691 23.85 -7.16 -24.43
CA PRO A 691 24.61 -6.03 -23.92
C PRO A 691 23.87 -4.70 -24.10
N ARG A 692 23.82 -3.89 -23.04
CA ARG A 692 23.05 -2.62 -22.98
C ARG A 692 21.59 -2.75 -23.42
N PHE A 693 21.01 -3.95 -23.36
CA PHE A 693 19.63 -4.25 -23.77
C PHE A 693 19.34 -3.97 -25.26
N LYS A 694 20.37 -3.94 -26.11
CA LYS A 694 20.26 -3.79 -27.58
C LYS A 694 20.28 -5.16 -28.28
N PRO A 695 19.11 -5.77 -28.59
CA PRO A 695 19.04 -7.09 -29.22
C PRO A 695 19.50 -7.03 -30.68
N ARG A 696 20.04 -8.14 -31.20
CA ARG A 696 20.39 -8.26 -32.63
C ARG A 696 19.25 -8.94 -33.36
N VAL A 697 18.35 -8.11 -33.89
CA VAL A 697 17.18 -8.52 -34.68
C VAL A 697 17.34 -7.99 -36.11
N ARG A 698 17.04 -8.83 -37.10
CA ARG A 698 16.92 -8.45 -38.51
C ARG A 698 15.51 -8.82 -38.99
N PRO A 699 14.63 -7.84 -39.22
CA PRO A 699 13.33 -8.09 -39.84
C PRO A 699 13.50 -8.33 -41.36
N ASP A 700 12.66 -9.20 -41.90
CA ASP A 700 12.59 -9.58 -43.31
C ASP A 700 11.13 -9.94 -43.65
N GLY A 701 10.33 -8.95 -44.06
CA GLY A 701 8.89 -9.12 -44.24
C GLY A 701 8.17 -9.55 -42.95
N ASN A 702 7.51 -10.71 -42.97
CA ASN A 702 6.87 -11.31 -41.80
C ASN A 702 7.83 -12.19 -40.97
N ARG A 703 9.13 -12.21 -41.28
CA ARG A 703 10.14 -13.03 -40.62
C ARG A 703 11.09 -12.16 -39.80
N TYR A 704 11.62 -12.72 -38.72
CA TYR A 704 12.72 -12.13 -37.94
C TYR A 704 13.86 -13.14 -37.80
N GLU A 705 15.08 -12.71 -38.05
CA GLU A 705 16.29 -13.40 -37.59
C GLU A 705 16.79 -12.74 -36.29
N VAL A 706 16.91 -13.51 -35.21
CA VAL A 706 17.39 -13.03 -33.90
C VAL A 706 18.63 -13.81 -33.48
N VAL A 707 19.71 -13.12 -33.11
CA VAL A 707 21.01 -13.76 -32.82
C VAL A 707 21.54 -13.43 -31.43
N THR A 708 21.77 -14.46 -30.60
CA THR A 708 22.47 -14.36 -29.31
C THR A 708 23.77 -15.18 -29.34
N ASP A 709 24.83 -14.68 -28.72
CA ASP A 709 26.10 -15.38 -28.53
C ASP A 709 26.31 -15.59 -27.03
N PHE A 710 26.78 -16.77 -26.63
CA PHE A 710 27.11 -17.07 -25.23
C PHE A 710 28.23 -18.09 -25.11
N ARG A 711 28.92 -18.05 -23.96
CA ARG A 711 30.06 -18.91 -23.62
C ARG A 711 29.69 -19.93 -22.55
N LEU A 712 30.13 -21.18 -22.72
CA LEU A 712 29.91 -22.29 -21.80
C LEU A 712 31.26 -22.75 -21.23
N ASP A 713 31.55 -22.35 -19.99
CA ASP A 713 32.87 -22.54 -19.37
C ASP A 713 33.07 -23.85 -18.61
N ARG A 714 32.01 -24.63 -18.38
CA ARG A 714 32.08 -25.91 -17.66
C ARG A 714 31.66 -27.06 -18.58
N PRO A 715 32.28 -28.24 -18.47
CA PRO A 715 31.74 -29.47 -19.04
C PRO A 715 30.34 -29.79 -18.48
N GLY A 716 29.58 -30.59 -19.23
CA GLY A 716 28.24 -31.05 -18.87
C GLY A 716 27.18 -30.71 -19.91
N ARG A 717 25.94 -31.06 -19.58
CA ARG A 717 24.79 -30.95 -20.49
C ARG A 717 24.00 -29.69 -20.22
N TYR A 718 23.93 -28.81 -21.20
CA TYR A 718 23.16 -27.58 -21.16
C TYR A 718 21.86 -27.70 -21.96
N ARG A 719 20.87 -26.87 -21.60
CA ARG A 719 19.62 -26.69 -22.36
C ARG A 719 19.41 -25.20 -22.63
N LEU A 720 19.43 -24.81 -23.90
CA LEU A 720 19.00 -23.49 -24.34
C LEU A 720 17.49 -23.52 -24.60
N ARG A 721 16.76 -22.59 -23.99
CA ARG A 721 15.36 -22.30 -24.25
C ARG A 721 15.27 -20.99 -25.04
N ALA A 722 14.50 -21.02 -26.11
CA ALA A 722 14.05 -19.84 -26.83
C ALA A 722 12.53 -19.78 -26.75
N ALA A 723 11.96 -18.59 -26.53
CA ALA A 723 10.52 -18.36 -26.53
C ALA A 723 10.19 -17.06 -27.28
N THR A 724 9.02 -17.04 -27.92
CA THR A 724 8.48 -15.85 -28.61
C THR A 724 6.97 -15.77 -28.39
N VAL A 725 6.39 -14.58 -28.59
CA VAL A 725 4.98 -14.27 -28.32
C VAL A 725 4.46 -13.20 -29.26
N ASP A 726 3.20 -13.34 -29.67
CA ASP A 726 2.49 -12.34 -30.47
C ASP A 726 1.59 -11.42 -29.63
N LEU A 727 1.01 -10.39 -30.25
CA LEU A 727 0.17 -9.42 -29.52
C LEU A 727 -1.07 -10.04 -28.87
N ALA A 728 -1.58 -11.15 -29.42
CA ALA A 728 -2.69 -11.90 -28.84
C ALA A 728 -2.27 -12.79 -27.64
N GLY A 729 -0.98 -12.81 -27.30
CA GLY A 729 -0.42 -13.61 -26.22
C GLY A 729 -0.13 -15.06 -26.58
N ARG A 730 -0.27 -15.46 -27.85
CA ARG A 730 0.03 -16.83 -28.30
C ARG A 730 1.54 -17.00 -28.41
N THR A 731 2.05 -18.15 -27.94
CA THR A 731 3.48 -18.37 -27.76
C THR A 731 4.01 -19.55 -28.55
N ALA A 732 5.30 -19.51 -28.86
CA ALA A 732 6.07 -20.68 -29.31
C ALA A 732 7.38 -20.78 -28.53
N VAL A 733 7.76 -22.02 -28.20
CA VAL A 733 8.91 -22.33 -27.34
C VAL A 733 9.71 -23.46 -27.96
N THR A 734 11.04 -23.29 -28.04
CA THR A 734 11.96 -24.30 -28.56
C THR A 734 13.06 -24.57 -27.56
N TRP A 735 13.36 -25.86 -27.33
CA TRP A 735 14.45 -26.32 -26.48
C TRP A 735 15.54 -26.97 -27.32
N THR A 736 16.80 -26.64 -27.06
CA THR A 736 17.96 -27.23 -27.73
C THR A 736 19.01 -27.67 -26.70
N ALA A 737 19.42 -28.93 -26.75
CA ALA A 737 20.51 -29.45 -25.93
C ALA A 737 21.88 -29.07 -26.51
N ILE A 738 22.85 -28.85 -25.63
CA ILE A 738 24.26 -28.60 -25.96
C ILE A 738 25.12 -29.43 -25.00
N ASP A 739 25.96 -30.30 -25.55
CA ASP A 739 26.82 -31.19 -24.76
C ASP A 739 28.27 -30.67 -24.76
N VAL A 740 28.73 -30.17 -23.62
CA VAL A 740 30.10 -29.65 -23.47
C VAL A 740 30.96 -30.73 -22.81
N THR A 741 32.07 -31.09 -23.44
CA THR A 741 33.07 -32.00 -22.87
C THR A 741 34.21 -31.23 -22.23
N GLU A 742 35.05 -31.95 -21.49
CA GLU A 742 36.45 -31.55 -21.25
C GLU A 742 37.21 -31.38 -22.59
#